data_AF-A0A8T4F4K3-F1
#
_entry.id   AF-A0A8T4F4K3-F1
#
_cell.length_a   1.000
_cell.length_b   1.000
_cell.length_c   1.000
_cell.angle_alpha   90.00
_cell.angle_beta   90.00
_cell.angle_gamma   90.00
#
_symmetry.space_group_name_H-M   'P 1'
#
loop_
_entity.id
_entity.type
_entity.pdbx_description
1 polymer ?
#
loop_
_entity_poly.entity_id
_entity_poly.type
_entity_poly.pdbx_seq_one_letter_code
_entity_poly.pdbx_strand_id
1 'polypeptide(L)'
;MAPPDDGGTYAAIDPALLKAMIKDLGDVRDLVRNRVPGLKYDFQKVGLSTKPIDTLVGVAGWVDGELPALNRRQAMAEQLSKQNNEFGFSGAMVETEWTGLFKNKAEAEAKAKEIAAKYKYGLPDDAWDEIAKYADDPDFAEALARELGPEKVAVLTGLLRSDFNSGHNKDQAEARLRALGTAMANASQRGVIDDTWLAQINYKNDQGPSLYDFGALFKYGTWNKDTLVNVGQKALHSDQAAGGSYATAAILDGIARNPLAANELYTKEFDRIQGLVSGNAFQWYGAHNDPKLGDPLGRFIYSATAEAHDVYARMTVFGTHTGDNPADVLTRRMLLDIDKHKDNPTPWSGVQAAYAGIAKFYYDDIKASVTSPLPSYFDDNDPNRPGVEASSQAWSNLVQQSMADPKNAADLNLFFAAKYKEESDRIAAGEFPDSKDANSFTNYQNGQIKGWFLQNFEAAKKRAGDAVDAYNKEVDHWVGLFVDAAVAAGTAEAAPAVGVARGAAAGGALVNSTKDFVKGLGVDGAKSYIADIFHKDPPKYDVDVSWAEDTKVWVDKAGSLHNAGKIPPVTEPGGVTWTGDTKLYEDLYHGKFTENGQIMPIDKMDANGKLAYQHWLQDPAVQQATWNEFQSDTYGKSHTPN
;
A
#
# COMPACT_ATOMS: atom_id res chain seq x y z
N MET A 1 -16.51 13.10 10.41
CA MET A 1 -16.25 14.07 11.49
C MET A 1 -17.53 14.31 12.28
N ALA A 2 -17.43 14.65 13.56
CA ALA A 2 -18.54 15.21 14.33
C ALA A 2 -18.92 16.61 13.78
N PRO A 3 -20.18 17.04 13.87
CA PRO A 3 -20.61 18.36 13.41
C PRO A 3 -19.84 19.48 14.16
N PRO A 4 -19.63 20.65 13.53
CA PRO A 4 -18.98 21.77 14.18
C PRO A 4 -19.75 22.23 15.43
N ASP A 5 -19.00 22.69 16.44
CA ASP A 5 -19.49 23.08 17.77
C ASP A 5 -20.46 24.30 17.75
N ASP A 6 -20.70 24.91 16.59
CA ASP A 6 -21.50 26.11 16.40
C ASP A 6 -22.98 25.86 16.05
N GLY A 7 -23.41 24.59 15.94
CA GLY A 7 -24.80 24.26 15.65
C GLY A 7 -25.25 24.61 14.22
N GLY A 8 -24.31 24.80 13.30
CA GLY A 8 -24.60 24.97 11.88
C GLY A 8 -25.22 23.71 11.26
N THR A 9 -26.16 23.89 10.34
CA THR A 9 -26.70 22.77 9.54
C THR A 9 -25.64 22.34 8.54
N TYR A 10 -24.99 21.21 8.79
CA TYR A 10 -23.96 20.67 7.90
C TYR A 10 -24.59 19.83 6.79
N ALA A 11 -24.36 20.22 5.55
CA ALA A 11 -24.78 19.46 4.37
C ALA A 11 -23.55 19.17 3.50
N ALA A 12 -23.41 17.91 3.11
CA ALA A 12 -22.22 17.40 2.45
C ALA A 12 -22.55 16.50 1.27
N ILE A 13 -21.65 16.50 0.28
CA ILE A 13 -21.72 15.64 -0.90
C ILE A 13 -20.80 14.43 -0.71
N ASP A 14 -21.36 13.23 -0.73
CA ASP A 14 -20.62 11.99 -1.00
C ASP A 14 -20.49 11.82 -2.53
N PRO A 15 -19.28 11.88 -3.11
CA PRO A 15 -19.10 11.82 -4.56
C PRO A 15 -19.56 10.49 -5.18
N ALA A 16 -19.50 9.38 -4.45
CA ALA A 16 -19.92 8.06 -4.93
C ALA A 16 -21.44 7.96 -4.96
N LEU A 17 -22.11 8.40 -3.90
CA LEU A 17 -23.58 8.45 -3.86
C LEU A 17 -24.15 9.44 -4.87
N LEU A 18 -23.50 10.60 -5.05
CA LEU A 18 -23.91 11.57 -6.08
C LEU A 18 -23.74 10.98 -7.48
N LYS A 19 -22.65 10.25 -7.75
CA LYS A 19 -22.44 9.55 -9.03
C LYS A 19 -23.51 8.50 -9.29
N ALA A 20 -23.88 7.71 -8.28
CA ALA A 20 -24.98 6.74 -8.38
C ALA A 20 -26.32 7.43 -8.69
N MET A 21 -26.66 8.50 -7.97
CA MET A 21 -27.87 9.29 -8.20
C MET A 21 -27.92 9.88 -9.62
N ILE A 22 -26.81 10.43 -10.12
CA ILE A 22 -26.69 10.95 -11.48
C ILE A 22 -26.96 9.86 -12.51
N LYS A 23 -26.39 8.66 -12.29
CA LYS A 23 -26.63 7.51 -13.16
C LYS A 23 -28.12 7.14 -13.17
N ASP A 24 -28.74 7.01 -12.01
CA ASP A 24 -30.16 6.66 -11.90
C ASP A 24 -31.08 7.69 -12.56
N LEU A 25 -30.78 8.99 -12.40
CA LEU A 25 -31.49 10.07 -13.11
C LEU A 25 -31.33 9.95 -14.63
N GLY A 26 -30.13 9.60 -15.11
CA GLY A 26 -29.87 9.32 -16.52
C GLY A 26 -30.68 8.14 -17.05
N ASP A 27 -30.70 7.03 -16.30
CA ASP A 27 -31.44 5.82 -16.65
C ASP A 27 -32.96 6.08 -16.69
N VAL A 28 -33.51 6.82 -15.70
CA VAL A 28 -34.93 7.22 -15.66
C VAL A 28 -35.28 8.13 -16.83
N ARG A 29 -34.43 9.11 -17.15
CA ARG A 29 -34.61 9.97 -18.31
C ARG A 29 -34.68 9.15 -19.59
N ASP A 30 -33.75 8.22 -19.79
CA ASP A 30 -33.69 7.40 -21.00
C ASP A 30 -34.89 6.46 -21.09
N LEU A 31 -35.32 5.89 -19.97
CA LEU A 31 -36.56 5.11 -19.90
C LEU A 31 -37.78 5.94 -20.33
N VAL A 32 -37.93 7.16 -19.79
CA VAL A 32 -39.03 8.07 -20.15
C VAL A 32 -38.98 8.39 -21.64
N ARG A 33 -37.83 8.81 -22.18
CA ARG A 33 -37.66 9.15 -23.60
C ARG A 33 -38.00 7.98 -24.52
N ASN A 34 -37.63 6.76 -24.14
CA ASN A 34 -37.82 5.59 -24.99
C ASN A 34 -39.23 5.00 -24.91
N ARG A 35 -39.90 5.09 -23.75
CA ARG A 35 -41.20 4.42 -23.52
C ARG A 35 -42.39 5.36 -23.64
N VAL A 36 -42.25 6.62 -23.25
CA VAL A 36 -43.37 7.56 -23.15
C VAL A 36 -43.95 7.98 -24.51
N PRO A 37 -43.19 8.12 -25.60
CA PRO A 37 -43.79 8.40 -26.91
C PRO A 37 -44.80 7.34 -27.37
N GLY A 38 -44.51 6.05 -27.12
CA GLY A 38 -45.42 4.95 -27.42
C GLY A 38 -46.69 5.00 -26.57
N LEU A 39 -46.55 5.20 -25.26
CA LEU A 39 -47.69 5.36 -24.35
C LEU A 39 -48.54 6.59 -24.70
N LYS A 40 -47.90 7.70 -25.12
CA LYS A 40 -48.61 8.90 -25.57
C LYS A 40 -49.47 8.60 -26.79
N TYR A 41 -48.92 7.89 -27.77
CA TYR A 41 -49.64 7.46 -28.96
C TYR A 41 -50.82 6.55 -28.60
N ASP A 42 -50.63 5.57 -27.71
CA ASP A 42 -51.68 4.64 -27.29
C ASP A 42 -52.81 5.37 -26.55
N PHE A 43 -52.48 6.29 -25.64
CA PHE A 43 -53.47 7.11 -24.92
C PHE A 43 -54.27 8.00 -25.87
N GLN A 44 -53.60 8.64 -26.84
CA GLN A 44 -54.26 9.45 -27.87
C GLN A 44 -55.22 8.59 -28.72
N LYS A 45 -54.80 7.38 -29.09
CA LYS A 45 -55.60 6.46 -29.91
C LYS A 45 -56.91 6.05 -29.23
N VAL A 46 -56.92 5.91 -27.92
CA VAL A 46 -58.13 5.55 -27.15
C VAL A 46 -58.87 6.76 -26.55
N GLY A 47 -58.46 7.99 -26.89
CA GLY A 47 -59.12 9.22 -26.41
C GLY A 47 -58.87 9.53 -24.93
N LEU A 48 -57.83 8.97 -24.31
CA LEU A 48 -57.43 9.26 -22.93
C LEU A 48 -56.53 10.51 -22.87
N SER A 49 -56.53 11.17 -21.70
CA SER A 49 -55.72 12.37 -21.47
C SER A 49 -54.22 12.06 -21.47
N THR A 50 -53.44 12.80 -22.27
CA THR A 50 -51.97 12.72 -22.26
C THR A 50 -51.31 13.64 -21.24
N LYS A 51 -52.08 14.45 -20.48
CA LYS A 51 -51.49 15.42 -19.55
C LYS A 51 -50.47 14.82 -18.56
N PRO A 52 -50.73 13.66 -17.91
CA PRO A 52 -49.74 13.04 -17.03
C PRO A 52 -48.48 12.59 -17.77
N ILE A 53 -48.63 12.14 -19.01
CA ILE A 53 -47.52 11.76 -19.90
C ILE A 53 -46.68 12.99 -20.25
N ASP A 54 -47.33 14.12 -20.56
CA ASP A 54 -46.64 15.38 -20.83
C ASP A 54 -45.87 15.89 -19.59
N THR A 55 -46.39 15.66 -18.37
CA THR A 55 -45.66 15.91 -17.12
C THR A 55 -44.39 15.06 -17.02
N LEU A 56 -44.45 13.76 -17.33
CA LEU A 56 -43.28 12.88 -17.32
C LEU A 56 -42.21 13.33 -18.34
N VAL A 57 -42.63 13.74 -19.54
CA VAL A 57 -41.72 14.33 -20.54
C VAL A 57 -41.10 15.63 -20.03
N GLY A 58 -41.87 16.47 -19.35
CA GLY A 58 -41.37 17.69 -18.72
C GLY A 58 -40.34 17.43 -17.63
N VAL A 59 -40.57 16.41 -16.78
CA VAL A 59 -39.61 15.98 -15.76
C VAL A 59 -38.33 15.46 -16.41
N ALA A 60 -38.41 14.63 -17.45
CA ALA A 60 -37.21 14.18 -18.17
C ALA A 60 -36.45 15.35 -18.80
N GLY A 61 -37.14 16.34 -19.36
CA GLY A 61 -36.54 17.56 -19.89
C GLY A 61 -35.88 18.43 -18.81
N TRP A 62 -36.44 18.48 -17.60
CA TRP A 62 -35.79 19.12 -16.45
C TRP A 62 -34.54 18.34 -16.02
N VAL A 63 -34.61 17.00 -15.92
CA VAL A 63 -33.45 16.15 -15.61
C VAL A 63 -32.32 16.37 -16.63
N ASP A 64 -32.65 16.50 -17.91
CA ASP A 64 -31.66 16.85 -18.95
C ASP A 64 -30.95 18.18 -18.70
N GLY A 65 -31.68 19.18 -18.19
CA GLY A 65 -31.11 20.48 -17.84
C GLY A 65 -30.19 20.42 -16.61
N GLU A 66 -30.51 19.58 -15.63
CA GLU A 66 -29.77 19.48 -14.37
C GLU A 66 -28.58 18.53 -14.42
N LEU A 67 -28.64 17.45 -15.20
CA LEU A 67 -27.58 16.43 -15.26
C LEU A 67 -26.18 17.03 -15.53
N PRO A 68 -25.99 18.00 -16.43
CA PRO A 68 -24.67 18.63 -16.62
C PRO A 68 -24.12 19.29 -15.36
N ALA A 69 -24.96 20.03 -14.62
CA ALA A 69 -24.56 20.70 -13.39
C ALA A 69 -24.26 19.70 -12.27
N LEU A 70 -25.07 18.64 -12.16
CA LEU A 70 -24.83 17.55 -11.20
C LEU A 70 -23.52 16.80 -11.50
N ASN A 71 -23.25 16.47 -12.77
CA ASN A 71 -21.98 15.85 -13.18
C ASN A 71 -20.78 16.75 -12.85
N ARG A 72 -20.90 18.06 -13.07
CA ARG A 72 -19.85 19.01 -12.71
C ARG A 72 -19.61 19.06 -11.20
N ARG A 73 -20.68 19.10 -10.39
CA ARG A 73 -20.59 19.02 -8.92
C ARG A 73 -19.96 17.73 -8.43
N GLN A 74 -20.32 16.60 -9.03
CA GLN A 74 -19.74 15.30 -8.71
C GLN A 74 -18.24 15.27 -9.01
N ALA A 75 -17.82 15.76 -10.18
CA ALA A 75 -16.42 15.82 -10.56
C ALA A 75 -15.61 16.72 -9.62
N MET A 76 -16.13 17.91 -9.29
CA MET A 76 -15.52 18.81 -8.31
C MET A 76 -15.42 18.19 -6.91
N ALA A 77 -16.50 17.53 -6.47
CA ALA A 77 -16.53 16.88 -5.16
C ALA A 77 -15.55 15.70 -5.08
N GLU A 78 -15.46 14.90 -6.14
CA GLU A 78 -14.50 13.80 -6.23
C GLU A 78 -13.05 14.31 -6.22
N GLN A 79 -12.79 15.43 -6.89
CA GLN A 79 -11.46 16.02 -6.98
C GLN A 79 -11.01 16.63 -5.66
N LEU A 80 -11.84 17.45 -5.01
CA LEU A 80 -11.58 17.95 -3.67
C LEU A 80 -11.43 16.79 -2.67
N SER A 81 -12.18 15.71 -2.87
CA SER A 81 -12.07 14.52 -2.04
C SER A 81 -10.71 13.85 -2.14
N LYS A 82 -10.21 13.68 -3.36
CA LYS A 82 -8.87 13.16 -3.62
C LYS A 82 -7.77 14.05 -3.05
N GLN A 83 -7.88 15.38 -3.23
CA GLN A 83 -6.92 16.33 -2.67
C GLN A 83 -6.89 16.33 -1.13
N ASN A 84 -8.04 16.30 -0.47
CA ASN A 84 -8.10 16.25 0.99
C ASN A 84 -7.52 14.94 1.56
N ASN A 85 -7.69 13.83 0.84
CA ASN A 85 -7.08 12.55 1.21
C ASN A 85 -5.54 12.57 1.08
N GLU A 86 -4.95 13.36 0.16
CA GLU A 86 -3.49 13.55 0.07
C GLU A 86 -2.88 14.16 1.34
N PHE A 87 -3.67 14.86 2.16
CA PHE A 87 -3.24 15.44 3.44
C PHE A 87 -3.64 14.61 4.66
N GLY A 88 -4.12 13.37 4.47
CA GLY A 88 -4.48 12.47 5.57
C GLY A 88 -5.83 12.77 6.23
N PHE A 89 -6.69 13.57 5.61
CA PHE A 89 -8.05 13.79 6.11
C PHE A 89 -8.98 12.68 5.61
N SER A 90 -9.34 11.74 6.47
CA SER A 90 -10.37 10.74 6.17
C SER A 90 -11.76 11.37 6.23
N GLY A 91 -12.39 11.54 5.06
CA GLY A 91 -13.79 11.96 4.95
C GLY A 91 -13.93 13.33 4.32
N ALA A 92 -13.66 13.39 3.02
CA ALA A 92 -13.83 14.63 2.29
C ALA A 92 -15.29 14.78 1.86
N MET A 93 -15.94 15.64 2.61
CA MET A 93 -17.29 16.09 2.38
C MET A 93 -17.19 17.54 1.90
N VAL A 94 -17.69 17.83 0.71
CA VAL A 94 -17.66 19.17 0.10
C VAL A 94 -18.96 19.90 0.41
N GLU A 95 -18.88 21.21 0.68
CA GLU A 95 -20.05 22.06 0.89
C GLU A 95 -21.03 21.93 -0.28
N THR A 96 -22.30 21.68 0.03
CA THR A 96 -23.37 21.45 -0.97
C THR A 96 -23.66 22.64 -1.88
N GLU A 97 -23.27 23.86 -1.47
CA GLU A 97 -23.57 25.10 -2.20
C GLU A 97 -22.47 25.50 -3.21
N TRP A 98 -21.31 24.85 -3.20
CA TRP A 98 -20.23 25.21 -4.11
C TRP A 98 -20.53 24.77 -5.55
N THR A 99 -20.70 25.74 -6.45
CA THR A 99 -20.97 25.53 -7.89
C THR A 99 -19.72 25.70 -8.77
N GLY A 100 -18.55 25.78 -8.15
CA GLY A 100 -17.31 26.19 -8.81
C GLY A 100 -17.26 27.70 -9.04
N LEU A 101 -16.20 28.16 -9.69
CA LEU A 101 -15.98 29.60 -9.95
C LEU A 101 -16.66 30.12 -11.24
N PHE A 102 -17.11 29.21 -12.11
CA PHE A 102 -17.87 29.53 -13.32
C PHE A 102 -19.33 29.12 -13.18
N LYS A 103 -20.25 29.85 -13.83
CA LYS A 103 -21.69 29.49 -13.79
C LYS A 103 -21.99 28.27 -14.65
N ASN A 104 -21.21 28.04 -15.70
CA ASN A 104 -21.40 26.95 -16.64
C ASN A 104 -20.09 26.63 -17.38
N LYS A 105 -20.11 25.50 -18.10
CA LYS A 105 -18.98 25.01 -18.91
C LYS A 105 -18.51 26.02 -19.97
N ALA A 106 -19.43 26.73 -20.63
CA ALA A 106 -19.07 27.68 -21.69
C ALA A 106 -18.28 28.88 -21.14
N GLU A 107 -18.59 29.36 -19.94
CA GLU A 107 -17.79 30.40 -19.27
C GLU A 107 -16.38 29.90 -18.91
N ALA A 108 -16.26 28.65 -18.43
CA ALA A 108 -14.98 28.02 -18.13
C ALA A 108 -14.12 27.85 -19.40
N GLU A 109 -14.72 27.36 -20.49
CA GLU A 109 -14.07 27.22 -21.81
C GLU A 109 -13.62 28.56 -22.38
N ALA A 110 -14.48 29.59 -22.31
CA ALA A 110 -14.13 30.92 -22.79
C ALA A 110 -12.93 31.51 -22.03
N LYS A 111 -12.88 31.32 -20.70
CA LYS A 111 -11.75 31.78 -19.88
C LYS A 111 -10.48 31.00 -20.17
N ALA A 112 -10.56 29.68 -20.32
CA ALA A 112 -9.41 28.86 -20.71
C ALA A 112 -8.82 29.29 -22.07
N LYS A 113 -9.69 29.56 -23.05
CA LYS A 113 -9.29 30.07 -24.37
C LYS A 113 -8.67 31.46 -24.30
N GLU A 114 -9.22 32.35 -23.49
CA GLU A 114 -8.64 33.69 -23.24
C GLU A 114 -7.21 33.59 -22.71
N ILE A 115 -6.98 32.74 -21.69
CA ILE A 115 -5.67 32.51 -21.09
C ILE A 115 -4.72 31.87 -22.10
N ALA A 116 -5.14 30.82 -22.81
CA ALA A 116 -4.31 30.14 -23.80
C ALA A 116 -3.91 31.07 -24.96
N ALA A 117 -4.76 32.03 -25.34
CA ALA A 117 -4.44 33.03 -26.36
C ALA A 117 -3.35 34.03 -25.92
N LYS A 118 -3.07 34.16 -24.62
CA LYS A 118 -1.95 34.97 -24.09
C LYS A 118 -0.59 34.27 -24.26
N TYR A 119 -0.58 32.98 -24.62
CA TYR A 119 0.66 32.22 -24.83
C TYR A 119 1.45 32.76 -26.03
N LYS A 120 2.73 33.04 -25.81
CA LYS A 120 3.71 33.33 -26.87
C LYS A 120 4.92 32.40 -26.74
N TYR A 121 5.80 32.73 -25.80
CA TYR A 121 6.97 31.92 -25.41
C TYR A 121 6.91 31.57 -23.91
N GLY A 122 5.71 31.62 -23.34
CA GLY A 122 5.43 31.72 -21.92
C GLY A 122 4.08 32.39 -21.70
N LEU A 123 3.58 32.35 -20.48
CA LEU A 123 2.37 33.05 -20.05
C LEU A 123 2.75 34.25 -19.17
N PRO A 124 2.06 35.40 -19.30
CA PRO A 124 2.28 36.55 -18.42
C PRO A 124 1.78 36.26 -17.00
N ASP A 125 2.20 37.08 -16.03
CA ASP A 125 1.92 36.88 -14.60
C ASP A 125 0.40 36.83 -14.31
N ASP A 126 -0.39 37.69 -14.93
CA ASP A 126 -1.85 37.72 -14.77
C ASP A 126 -2.52 36.41 -15.25
N ALA A 127 -1.98 35.78 -16.29
CA ALA A 127 -2.47 34.48 -16.76
C ALA A 127 -2.17 33.37 -15.75
N TRP A 128 -1.04 33.42 -15.05
CA TRP A 128 -0.71 32.46 -13.99
C TRP A 128 -1.60 32.60 -12.78
N ASP A 129 -1.92 33.84 -12.37
CA ASP A 129 -2.87 34.11 -11.28
C ASP A 129 -4.25 33.55 -11.63
N GLU A 130 -4.69 33.71 -12.88
CA GLU A 130 -5.96 33.13 -13.35
C GLU A 130 -5.90 31.59 -13.38
N ILE A 131 -4.81 30.97 -13.86
CA ILE A 131 -4.67 29.51 -13.81
C ILE A 131 -4.70 29.02 -12.37
N ALA A 132 -3.95 29.63 -11.46
CA ALA A 132 -3.94 29.24 -10.05
C ALA A 132 -5.33 29.36 -9.42
N LYS A 133 -6.08 30.39 -9.78
CA LYS A 133 -7.45 30.61 -9.30
C LYS A 133 -8.43 29.55 -9.81
N TYR A 134 -8.31 29.11 -11.05
CA TYR A 134 -9.29 28.24 -11.71
C TYR A 134 -8.83 26.79 -11.89
N ALA A 135 -7.62 26.43 -11.46
CA ALA A 135 -7.01 25.11 -11.70
C ALA A 135 -7.88 23.95 -11.21
N ASP A 136 -8.63 24.16 -10.12
CA ASP A 136 -9.51 23.15 -9.53
C ASP A 136 -10.87 22.97 -10.26
N ASP A 137 -11.18 23.79 -11.26
CA ASP A 137 -12.41 23.60 -12.04
C ASP A 137 -12.16 22.62 -13.20
N PRO A 138 -12.87 21.47 -13.25
CA PRO A 138 -12.60 20.42 -14.23
C PRO A 138 -12.94 20.82 -15.67
N ASP A 139 -13.94 21.69 -15.88
CA ASP A 139 -14.30 22.16 -17.23
C ASP A 139 -13.27 23.17 -17.74
N PHE A 140 -12.78 24.06 -16.87
CA PHE A 140 -11.68 24.97 -17.19
C PHE A 140 -10.39 24.20 -17.48
N ALA A 141 -10.03 23.25 -16.63
CA ALA A 141 -8.85 22.41 -16.76
C ALA A 141 -8.85 21.62 -18.09
N GLU A 142 -9.96 20.96 -18.40
CA GLU A 142 -10.16 20.25 -19.68
C GLU A 142 -9.97 21.20 -20.87
N ALA A 143 -10.63 22.37 -20.85
CA ALA A 143 -10.53 23.35 -21.93
C ALA A 143 -9.11 23.92 -22.08
N LEU A 144 -8.44 24.24 -20.97
CA LEU A 144 -7.09 24.78 -20.97
C LEU A 144 -6.09 23.78 -21.55
N ALA A 145 -6.18 22.51 -21.17
CA ALA A 145 -5.33 21.45 -21.72
C ALA A 145 -5.53 21.25 -23.23
N ARG A 146 -6.77 21.38 -23.73
CA ARG A 146 -7.07 21.31 -25.17
C ARG A 146 -6.54 22.53 -25.94
N GLU A 147 -6.70 23.73 -25.42
CA GLU A 147 -6.29 24.98 -26.08
C GLU A 147 -4.77 25.19 -26.08
N LEU A 148 -4.10 24.85 -24.98
CA LEU A 148 -2.64 24.85 -24.93
C LEU A 148 -2.08 23.72 -25.80
N GLY A 149 -2.64 22.52 -25.67
CA GLY A 149 -2.11 21.32 -26.30
C GLY A 149 -0.80 20.82 -25.66
N PRO A 150 -0.35 19.61 -26.05
CA PRO A 150 0.76 18.91 -25.39
C PRO A 150 2.10 19.66 -25.47
N GLU A 151 2.44 20.17 -26.65
CA GLU A 151 3.71 20.87 -26.87
C GLU A 151 3.84 22.12 -25.99
N LYS A 152 2.82 22.98 -25.96
CA LYS A 152 2.87 24.22 -25.18
C LYS A 152 2.91 23.94 -23.68
N VAL A 153 2.14 22.96 -23.20
CA VAL A 153 2.19 22.55 -21.80
C VAL A 153 3.60 22.09 -21.44
N ALA A 154 4.21 21.23 -22.26
CA ALA A 154 5.56 20.75 -22.01
C ALA A 154 6.61 21.89 -22.06
N VAL A 155 6.50 22.85 -22.99
CA VAL A 155 7.35 24.07 -23.01
C VAL A 155 7.19 24.86 -21.71
N LEU A 156 5.96 25.13 -21.28
CA LEU A 156 5.69 25.88 -20.06
C LEU A 156 6.29 25.17 -18.86
N THR A 157 6.13 23.86 -18.76
CA THR A 157 6.73 23.09 -17.66
C THR A 157 8.25 23.14 -17.68
N GLY A 158 8.88 23.01 -18.84
CA GLY A 158 10.34 23.11 -18.98
C GLY A 158 10.89 24.45 -18.53
N LEU A 159 10.24 25.56 -18.93
CA LEU A 159 10.60 26.91 -18.50
C LEU A 159 10.48 27.07 -16.97
N LEU A 160 9.35 26.67 -16.40
CA LEU A 160 9.13 26.76 -14.96
C LEU A 160 10.10 25.89 -14.16
N ARG A 161 10.43 24.69 -14.66
CA ARG A 161 11.42 23.81 -14.03
C ARG A 161 12.82 24.41 -14.08
N SER A 162 13.19 25.04 -15.19
CA SER A 162 14.45 25.76 -15.33
C SER A 162 14.55 26.90 -14.31
N ASP A 163 13.51 27.73 -14.20
CA ASP A 163 13.46 28.82 -13.23
C ASP A 163 13.59 28.27 -11.79
N PHE A 164 12.81 27.25 -11.45
CA PHE A 164 12.87 26.58 -10.14
C PHE A 164 14.28 26.04 -9.82
N ASN A 165 14.92 25.36 -10.77
CA ASN A 165 16.25 24.77 -10.58
C ASN A 165 17.37 25.82 -10.52
N SER A 166 17.22 26.96 -11.21
CA SER A 166 18.18 28.06 -11.17
C SER A 166 18.20 28.79 -9.83
N GLY A 167 17.16 28.62 -9.01
CA GLY A 167 16.95 29.34 -7.75
C GLY A 167 16.41 30.76 -7.93
N HIS A 168 16.38 31.29 -9.16
CA HIS A 168 15.72 32.56 -9.45
C HIS A 168 14.20 32.39 -9.40
N ASN A 169 13.52 33.22 -8.59
CA ASN A 169 12.07 33.19 -8.42
C ASN A 169 11.51 31.79 -8.08
N LYS A 170 12.28 30.98 -7.33
CA LYS A 170 11.94 29.58 -7.02
C LYS A 170 10.51 29.41 -6.52
N ASP A 171 10.08 30.24 -5.57
CA ASP A 171 8.74 30.17 -4.98
C ASP A 171 7.64 30.48 -6.01
N GLN A 172 7.89 31.45 -6.89
CA GLN A 172 6.96 31.79 -7.97
C GLN A 172 6.90 30.68 -9.03
N ALA A 173 8.05 30.09 -9.39
CA ALA A 173 8.12 28.96 -10.31
C ALA A 173 7.40 27.72 -9.72
N GLU A 174 7.58 27.46 -8.42
CA GLU A 174 6.88 26.39 -7.72
C GLU A 174 5.36 26.62 -7.68
N ALA A 175 4.91 27.84 -7.37
CA ALA A 175 3.49 28.20 -7.38
C ALA A 175 2.86 28.00 -8.76
N ARG A 176 3.58 28.35 -9.84
CA ARG A 176 3.14 28.15 -11.23
C ARG A 176 3.15 26.68 -11.65
N LEU A 177 4.16 25.90 -11.25
CA LEU A 177 4.18 24.45 -11.47
C LEU A 177 3.01 23.79 -10.76
N ARG A 178 2.69 24.23 -9.54
CA ARG A 178 1.51 23.76 -8.80
C ARG A 178 0.22 24.09 -9.53
N ALA A 179 0.04 25.34 -9.95
CA ALA A 179 -1.15 25.77 -10.67
C ALA A 179 -1.35 24.98 -11.98
N LEU A 180 -0.30 24.85 -12.78
CA LEU A 180 -0.33 24.08 -14.03
C LEU A 180 -0.55 22.59 -13.76
N GLY A 181 0.14 22.02 -12.77
CA GLY A 181 0.07 20.61 -12.44
C GLY A 181 -1.31 20.21 -11.92
N THR A 182 -1.91 21.02 -11.05
CA THR A 182 -3.32 20.84 -10.63
C THR A 182 -4.27 20.88 -11.82
N ALA A 183 -4.15 21.89 -12.69
CA ALA A 183 -5.01 21.98 -13.88
C ALA A 183 -4.84 20.77 -14.80
N MET A 184 -3.61 20.31 -15.05
CA MET A 184 -3.37 19.13 -15.89
C MET A 184 -3.82 17.82 -15.21
N ALA A 185 -3.66 17.69 -13.90
CA ALA A 185 -4.20 16.56 -13.14
C ALA A 185 -5.72 16.46 -13.33
N ASN A 186 -6.43 17.59 -13.22
CA ASN A 186 -7.88 17.63 -13.40
C ASN A 186 -8.29 17.35 -14.85
N ALA A 187 -7.55 17.90 -15.82
CA ALA A 187 -7.75 17.58 -17.24
C ALA A 187 -7.53 16.09 -17.55
N SER A 188 -6.58 15.43 -16.87
CA SER A 188 -6.34 13.99 -17.02
C SER A 188 -7.54 13.15 -16.55
N GLN A 189 -8.24 13.57 -15.48
CA GLN A 189 -9.47 12.90 -15.01
C GLN A 189 -10.62 13.00 -16.02
N ARG A 190 -10.54 13.95 -16.95
CA ARG A 190 -11.49 14.16 -18.05
C ARG A 190 -11.13 13.40 -19.32
N GLY A 191 -10.06 12.60 -19.29
CA GLY A 191 -9.59 11.82 -20.44
C GLY A 191 -8.97 12.67 -21.56
N VAL A 192 -8.63 13.93 -21.29
CA VAL A 192 -7.97 14.81 -22.29
C VAL A 192 -6.53 14.41 -22.50
N ILE A 193 -5.84 14.04 -21.42
CA ILE A 193 -4.43 13.66 -21.41
C ILE A 193 -4.34 12.13 -21.57
N ASP A 194 -4.60 11.67 -22.79
CA ASP A 194 -4.54 10.27 -23.20
C ASP A 194 -3.21 9.93 -23.89
N ASP A 195 -3.06 8.70 -24.37
CA ASP A 195 -1.87 8.27 -25.11
C ASP A 195 -1.60 9.08 -26.39
N THR A 196 -2.65 9.52 -27.07
CA THR A 196 -2.56 10.29 -28.32
C THR A 196 -2.04 11.69 -28.03
N TRP A 197 -2.50 12.29 -26.94
CA TRP A 197 -2.05 13.59 -26.46
C TRP A 197 -0.58 13.49 -25.98
N LEU A 198 -0.25 12.48 -25.18
CA LEU A 198 1.11 12.26 -24.69
C LEU A 198 2.11 11.91 -25.81
N ALA A 199 1.69 11.22 -26.86
CA ALA A 199 2.54 10.90 -28.00
C ALA A 199 3.06 12.15 -28.74
N GLN A 200 2.40 13.29 -28.58
CA GLN A 200 2.82 14.56 -29.16
C GLN A 200 3.89 15.29 -28.34
N ILE A 201 4.17 14.84 -27.11
CA ILE A 201 5.28 15.34 -26.27
C ILE A 201 6.64 14.73 -26.71
N ASN A 202 6.63 13.78 -27.65
CA ASN A 202 7.85 13.16 -28.15
C ASN A 202 8.50 14.00 -29.25
N TYR A 203 9.43 14.88 -28.87
CA TYR A 203 10.17 15.69 -29.83
C TYR A 203 11.26 14.85 -30.50
N LYS A 204 11.09 14.65 -31.82
CA LYS A 204 12.16 14.17 -32.70
C LYS A 204 13.31 15.19 -32.62
N ASN A 205 14.50 14.77 -32.20
CA ASN A 205 15.79 15.51 -32.28
C ASN A 205 16.28 16.30 -31.03
N ASP A 206 16.00 15.87 -29.80
CA ASP A 206 16.67 16.35 -28.55
C ASP A 206 16.61 17.87 -28.25
N GLN A 207 15.83 18.66 -28.99
CA GLN A 207 15.76 20.13 -28.85
C GLN A 207 14.38 20.67 -28.42
N GLY A 208 13.49 19.80 -27.94
CA GLY A 208 12.14 20.18 -27.51
C GLY A 208 11.84 19.76 -26.07
N PRO A 209 10.73 20.28 -25.50
CA PRO A 209 10.31 19.89 -24.17
C PRO A 209 9.97 18.41 -24.17
N SER A 210 10.52 17.72 -23.19
CA SER A 210 10.50 16.26 -23.12
C SER A 210 9.43 15.76 -22.16
N LEU A 211 9.11 14.47 -22.24
CA LEU A 211 8.29 13.81 -21.21
C LEU A 211 8.85 14.04 -19.79
N TYR A 212 10.17 14.27 -19.68
CA TYR A 212 10.85 14.59 -18.44
C TYR A 212 10.48 15.95 -17.86
N ASP A 213 10.22 16.94 -18.71
CA ASP A 213 9.74 18.24 -18.24
C ASP A 213 8.31 18.08 -17.74
N PHE A 214 7.46 17.41 -18.51
CA PHE A 214 6.08 17.11 -18.11
C PHE A 214 5.98 16.37 -16.77
N GLY A 215 6.91 15.45 -16.49
CA GLY A 215 6.98 14.70 -15.23
C GLY A 215 7.05 15.58 -13.96
N ALA A 216 7.52 16.82 -14.06
CA ALA A 216 7.52 17.75 -12.92
C ALA A 216 6.12 18.11 -12.41
N LEU A 217 5.09 17.97 -13.26
CA LEU A 217 3.71 18.27 -12.90
C LEU A 217 3.06 17.20 -12.01
N PHE A 218 3.55 15.95 -12.04
CA PHE A 218 2.98 14.86 -11.23
C PHE A 218 3.16 15.05 -9.71
N LYS A 219 3.96 16.05 -9.31
CA LYS A 219 4.06 16.49 -7.92
C LYS A 219 2.87 17.32 -7.45
N TYR A 220 1.90 17.62 -8.32
CA TYR A 220 0.79 18.50 -8.01
C TYR A 220 -0.52 17.93 -8.54
N GLY A 221 -1.53 17.91 -7.67
CA GLY A 221 -2.86 17.37 -7.95
C GLY A 221 -2.91 15.85 -8.02
N THR A 222 -4.14 15.33 -8.10
CA THR A 222 -4.39 13.89 -8.20
C THR A 222 -4.65 13.49 -9.66
N TRP A 223 -3.70 12.79 -10.25
CA TRP A 223 -3.74 12.42 -11.66
C TRP A 223 -4.58 11.17 -11.92
N ASN A 224 -5.12 11.08 -13.13
CA ASN A 224 -5.83 9.90 -13.60
C ASN A 224 -4.86 8.71 -13.66
N LYS A 225 -5.34 7.55 -13.19
CA LYS A 225 -4.55 6.32 -13.12
C LYS A 225 -3.97 5.91 -14.47
N ASP A 226 -4.79 5.92 -15.53
CA ASP A 226 -4.38 5.47 -16.86
C ASP A 226 -3.36 6.43 -17.48
N THR A 227 -3.54 7.75 -17.28
CA THR A 227 -2.54 8.76 -17.66
C THR A 227 -1.19 8.49 -16.98
N LEU A 228 -1.19 8.22 -15.67
CA LEU A 228 0.04 7.92 -14.91
C LEU A 228 0.72 6.64 -15.40
N VAL A 229 -0.04 5.56 -15.62
CA VAL A 229 0.49 4.29 -16.15
C VAL A 229 1.13 4.52 -17.53
N ASN A 230 0.43 5.21 -18.43
CA ASN A 230 0.92 5.47 -19.79
C ASN A 230 2.21 6.30 -19.80
N VAL A 231 2.30 7.32 -18.95
CA VAL A 231 3.52 8.13 -18.83
C VAL A 231 4.65 7.31 -18.22
N GLY A 232 4.37 6.51 -17.19
CA GLY A 232 5.34 5.61 -16.58
C GLY A 232 5.92 4.62 -17.58
N GLN A 233 5.09 4.00 -18.42
CA GLN A 233 5.56 3.12 -19.49
C GLN A 233 6.47 3.86 -20.46
N LYS A 234 6.04 5.01 -20.99
CA LYS A 234 6.88 5.81 -21.90
C LYS A 234 8.21 6.22 -21.25
N ALA A 235 8.22 6.55 -19.96
CA ALA A 235 9.43 6.88 -19.22
C ALA A 235 10.38 5.68 -19.11
N LEU A 236 9.88 4.51 -18.72
CA LEU A 236 10.66 3.27 -18.58
C LEU A 236 11.25 2.77 -19.90
N HIS A 237 10.56 3.04 -21.02
CA HIS A 237 10.96 2.68 -22.39
C HIS A 237 11.73 3.78 -23.13
N SER A 238 11.91 4.96 -22.53
CA SER A 238 12.72 6.04 -23.12
C SER A 238 14.22 5.79 -22.93
N ASP A 239 15.06 6.44 -23.74
CA ASP A 239 16.52 6.42 -23.56
C ASP A 239 16.85 7.02 -22.19
N GLN A 240 17.58 6.29 -21.35
CA GLN A 240 17.91 6.76 -20.00
C GLN A 240 19.17 7.65 -20.00
N ALA A 241 19.73 7.96 -21.18
CA ALA A 241 20.94 8.74 -21.37
C ALA A 241 20.78 10.20 -20.93
N ALA A 242 21.91 10.87 -20.71
CA ALA A 242 21.97 12.33 -20.52
C ALA A 242 20.99 12.91 -19.47
N GLY A 243 20.67 12.14 -18.42
CA GLY A 243 19.77 12.55 -17.35
C GLY A 243 18.37 11.94 -17.40
N GLY A 244 18.07 11.09 -18.39
CA GLY A 244 16.80 10.37 -18.50
C GLY A 244 16.47 9.53 -17.26
N SER A 245 17.46 8.92 -16.60
CA SER A 245 17.27 8.15 -15.36
C SER A 245 16.66 8.97 -14.21
N TYR A 246 17.15 10.19 -13.96
CA TYR A 246 16.60 11.07 -12.92
C TYR A 246 15.17 11.50 -13.21
N ALA A 247 14.86 11.71 -14.49
CA ALA A 247 13.53 12.09 -14.87
C ALA A 247 12.55 10.91 -14.82
N THR A 248 12.98 9.71 -15.20
CA THR A 248 12.22 8.47 -14.96
C THR A 248 11.97 8.29 -13.47
N ALA A 249 12.99 8.47 -12.61
CA ALA A 249 12.83 8.40 -11.16
C ALA A 249 11.80 9.44 -10.66
N ALA A 250 11.87 10.69 -11.11
CA ALA A 250 10.90 11.72 -10.75
C ALA A 250 9.47 11.42 -11.23
N ILE A 251 9.31 10.76 -12.38
CA ILE A 251 8.01 10.29 -12.88
C ILE A 251 7.48 9.16 -11.98
N LEU A 252 8.31 8.17 -11.64
CA LEU A 252 7.94 7.11 -10.71
C LEU A 252 7.55 7.66 -9.33
N ASP A 253 8.23 8.71 -8.85
CA ASP A 253 7.88 9.44 -7.63
C ASP A 253 6.46 10.04 -7.68
N GLY A 254 6.12 10.64 -8.82
CA GLY A 254 4.79 11.19 -9.06
C GLY A 254 3.71 10.09 -9.11
N ILE A 255 4.02 8.98 -9.77
CA ILE A 255 3.13 7.82 -9.88
C ILE A 255 2.91 7.16 -8.51
N ALA A 256 3.91 7.16 -7.63
CA ALA A 256 3.83 6.64 -6.26
C ALA A 256 2.77 7.35 -5.38
N ARG A 257 2.18 8.45 -5.83
CA ARG A 257 1.07 9.12 -5.13
C ARG A 257 -0.29 8.53 -5.47
N ASN A 258 -0.34 7.63 -6.45
CA ASN A 258 -1.52 6.89 -6.85
C ASN A 258 -1.19 5.38 -6.78
N PRO A 259 -1.46 4.72 -5.64
CA PRO A 259 -1.10 3.31 -5.44
C PRO A 259 -1.64 2.36 -6.51
N LEU A 260 -2.83 2.64 -7.05
CA LEU A 260 -3.43 1.85 -8.13
C LEU A 260 -2.63 1.98 -9.44
N ALA A 261 -2.18 3.18 -9.77
CA ALA A 261 -1.34 3.41 -10.96
C ALA A 261 0.04 2.78 -10.78
N ALA A 262 0.62 2.91 -9.58
CA ALA A 262 1.90 2.31 -9.24
C ALA A 262 1.84 0.78 -9.34
N ASN A 263 0.82 0.15 -8.77
CA ASN A 263 0.59 -1.30 -8.84
C ASN A 263 0.43 -1.78 -10.29
N GLU A 264 -0.43 -1.12 -11.08
CA GLU A 264 -0.68 -1.51 -12.45
C GLU A 264 0.56 -1.35 -13.34
N LEU A 265 1.29 -0.24 -13.19
CA LEU A 265 2.54 -0.02 -13.92
C LEU A 265 3.58 -1.07 -13.54
N TYR A 266 3.76 -1.34 -12.24
CA TYR A 266 4.74 -2.32 -11.78
C TYR A 266 4.39 -3.74 -12.25
N THR A 267 3.11 -4.09 -12.28
CA THR A 267 2.66 -5.37 -12.81
C THR A 267 2.96 -5.51 -14.30
N LYS A 268 2.69 -4.46 -15.09
CA LYS A 268 2.93 -4.44 -16.55
C LYS A 268 4.41 -4.43 -16.91
N GLU A 269 5.22 -3.71 -16.14
CA GLU A 269 6.64 -3.45 -16.43
C GLU A 269 7.58 -4.15 -15.41
N PHE A 270 7.12 -5.27 -14.84
CA PHE A 270 7.78 -5.95 -13.72
C PHE A 270 9.27 -6.18 -13.96
N ASP A 271 9.62 -6.84 -15.07
CA ASP A 271 11.02 -7.21 -15.35
C ASP A 271 11.91 -5.97 -15.57
N ARG A 272 11.35 -4.90 -16.15
CA ARG A 272 12.06 -3.64 -16.37
C ARG A 272 12.34 -2.94 -15.05
N ILE A 273 11.35 -2.89 -14.16
CA ILE A 273 11.49 -2.30 -12.82
C ILE A 273 12.41 -3.14 -11.94
N GLN A 274 12.36 -4.47 -12.00
CA GLN A 274 13.37 -5.32 -11.32
C GLN A 274 14.78 -5.09 -11.87
N GLY A 275 14.91 -4.82 -13.16
CA GLY A 275 16.18 -4.38 -13.75
C GLY A 275 16.71 -3.07 -13.14
N LEU A 276 15.83 -2.11 -12.82
CA LEU A 276 16.20 -0.89 -12.11
C LEU A 276 16.56 -1.20 -10.65
N VAL A 277 15.73 -1.98 -9.94
CA VAL A 277 15.93 -2.39 -8.54
C VAL A 277 17.27 -3.09 -8.33
N SER A 278 17.64 -4.00 -9.23
CA SER A 278 18.93 -4.71 -9.15
C SER A 278 20.13 -3.84 -9.58
N GLY A 279 19.89 -2.61 -10.05
CA GLY A 279 20.95 -1.73 -10.57
C GLY A 279 21.53 -2.18 -11.91
N ASN A 280 20.92 -3.17 -12.56
CA ASN A 280 21.38 -3.76 -13.82
C ASN A 280 20.91 -2.98 -15.06
N ALA A 281 19.99 -2.03 -14.90
CA ALA A 281 19.57 -1.17 -16.00
C ALA A 281 20.71 -0.26 -16.47
N PHE A 282 20.96 -0.26 -17.78
CA PHE A 282 21.91 0.63 -18.45
C PHE A 282 21.66 2.09 -18.03
N GLN A 283 22.70 2.79 -17.58
CA GLN A 283 22.72 4.17 -17.03
C GLN A 283 22.14 4.39 -15.62
N TRP A 284 21.53 3.37 -15.02
CA TRP A 284 21.41 3.29 -13.56
C TRP A 284 22.67 2.67 -12.93
N TYR A 285 23.41 1.92 -13.74
CA TYR A 285 24.73 1.40 -13.44
C TYR A 285 25.74 2.53 -13.12
N GLY A 286 26.37 2.48 -11.94
CA GLY A 286 27.38 3.45 -11.49
C GLY A 286 26.85 4.62 -10.67
N ALA A 287 25.54 4.82 -10.58
CA ALA A 287 24.89 5.82 -9.72
C ALA A 287 24.28 5.20 -8.45
N HIS A 288 24.70 3.99 -8.09
CA HIS A 288 24.14 3.09 -7.07
C HIS A 288 23.83 3.71 -5.70
N ASN A 289 24.47 4.83 -5.35
CA ASN A 289 24.27 5.53 -4.08
C ASN A 289 23.56 6.88 -4.22
N ASP A 290 22.97 7.21 -5.38
CA ASP A 290 22.25 8.47 -5.56
C ASP A 290 20.81 8.37 -5.04
N PRO A 291 20.47 9.04 -3.92
CA PRO A 291 19.12 9.00 -3.37
C PRO A 291 18.07 9.58 -4.33
N LYS A 292 18.46 10.42 -5.30
CA LYS A 292 17.52 10.96 -6.30
C LYS A 292 17.04 9.89 -7.29
N LEU A 293 17.70 8.73 -7.35
CA LEU A 293 17.25 7.57 -8.13
C LEU A 293 16.61 6.53 -7.20
N GLY A 294 17.30 6.19 -6.11
CA GLY A 294 16.87 5.14 -5.19
C GLY A 294 15.58 5.47 -4.41
N ASP A 295 15.45 6.69 -3.88
CA ASP A 295 14.30 7.03 -3.03
C ASP A 295 12.98 7.09 -3.80
N PRO A 296 12.92 7.71 -5.01
CA PRO A 296 11.72 7.62 -5.83
C PRO A 296 11.32 6.20 -6.21
N LEU A 297 12.30 5.36 -6.59
CA LEU A 297 12.05 3.96 -6.94
C LEU A 297 11.51 3.19 -5.72
N GLY A 298 12.09 3.43 -4.54
CA GLY A 298 11.60 2.86 -3.28
C GLY A 298 10.17 3.26 -2.96
N ARG A 299 9.83 4.56 -3.02
CA ARG A 299 8.46 5.05 -2.79
C ARG A 299 7.47 4.44 -3.79
N PHE A 300 7.86 4.35 -5.05
CA PHE A 300 7.06 3.69 -6.09
C PHE A 300 6.78 2.22 -5.75
N ILE A 301 7.80 1.45 -5.35
CA ILE A 301 7.65 0.03 -4.98
C ILE A 301 6.74 -0.14 -3.75
N TYR A 302 6.96 0.67 -2.71
CA TYR A 302 6.13 0.63 -1.50
C TYR A 302 4.67 0.98 -1.82
N SER A 303 4.44 2.01 -2.64
CA SER A 303 3.09 2.41 -3.04
C SER A 303 2.39 1.34 -3.87
N ALA A 304 3.09 0.75 -4.84
CA ALA A 304 2.58 -0.31 -5.69
C ALA A 304 2.24 -1.61 -4.94
N THR A 305 2.81 -1.82 -3.75
CA THR A 305 2.64 -3.02 -2.93
C THR A 305 1.78 -2.70 -1.71
N ALA A 306 2.39 -2.26 -0.61
CA ALA A 306 1.72 -2.02 0.67
C ALA A 306 0.56 -1.00 0.59
N GLU A 307 0.75 0.17 -0.01
CA GLU A 307 -0.34 1.17 -0.05
C GLU A 307 -1.48 0.75 -0.98
N ALA A 308 -1.16 0.07 -2.09
CA ALA A 308 -2.15 -0.43 -3.03
C ALA A 308 -3.03 -1.51 -2.40
N HIS A 309 -2.49 -2.34 -1.49
CA HIS A 309 -3.24 -3.36 -0.76
C HIS A 309 -4.48 -2.76 -0.11
N ASP A 310 -4.30 -1.70 0.69
CA ASP A 310 -5.39 -1.04 1.41
C ASP A 310 -6.42 -0.42 0.46
N VAL A 311 -5.99 0.09 -0.69
CA VAL A 311 -6.91 0.67 -1.68
C VAL A 311 -7.77 -0.44 -2.29
N TYR A 312 -7.18 -1.55 -2.71
CA TYR A 312 -7.92 -2.68 -3.27
C TYR A 312 -8.82 -3.36 -2.24
N ALA A 313 -8.38 -3.51 -0.99
CA ALA A 313 -9.18 -4.06 0.10
C ALA A 313 -10.42 -3.22 0.39
N ARG A 314 -10.36 -1.88 0.22
CA ARG A 314 -11.56 -1.04 0.29
C ARG A 314 -12.49 -1.23 -0.91
N MET A 315 -11.94 -1.51 -2.10
CA MET A 315 -12.72 -1.71 -3.32
C MET A 315 -13.51 -3.03 -3.33
N THR A 316 -13.01 -4.08 -2.67
CA THR A 316 -13.72 -5.37 -2.53
C THR A 316 -14.98 -5.24 -1.68
N VAL A 317 -14.97 -4.42 -0.62
CA VAL A 317 -16.15 -4.16 0.24
C VAL A 317 -17.34 -3.60 -0.56
N PHE A 318 -17.07 -2.84 -1.62
CA PHE A 318 -18.10 -2.28 -2.50
C PHE A 318 -18.47 -3.20 -3.68
N GLY A 319 -17.98 -4.44 -3.70
CA GLY A 319 -18.23 -5.40 -4.78
C GLY A 319 -17.59 -5.03 -6.12
N THR A 320 -16.68 -4.04 -6.14
CA THR A 320 -16.02 -3.59 -7.38
C THR A 320 -14.82 -4.45 -7.77
N HIS A 321 -14.34 -5.30 -6.86
CA HIS A 321 -13.31 -6.30 -7.10
C HIS A 321 -13.73 -7.64 -6.49
N THR A 322 -13.65 -8.72 -7.28
CA THR A 322 -14.02 -10.09 -6.87
C THR A 322 -12.86 -11.01 -7.28
N GLY A 323 -11.86 -11.12 -6.42
CA GLY A 323 -10.66 -11.93 -6.66
C GLY A 323 -9.52 -11.49 -5.75
N ASP A 324 -8.37 -12.14 -5.91
CA ASP A 324 -7.14 -11.86 -5.16
C ASP A 324 -6.80 -10.37 -5.23
N ASN A 325 -6.30 -9.82 -4.13
CA ASN A 325 -5.85 -8.44 -4.11
C ASN A 325 -4.65 -8.29 -5.07
N PRO A 326 -4.73 -7.44 -6.12
CA PRO A 326 -3.64 -7.29 -7.08
C PRO A 326 -2.31 -6.83 -6.46
N ALA A 327 -2.37 -6.13 -5.33
CA ALA A 327 -1.18 -5.79 -4.55
C ALA A 327 -0.50 -7.00 -3.92
N ASP A 328 -1.27 -7.97 -3.43
CA ASP A 328 -0.74 -9.19 -2.82
C ASP A 328 -0.08 -10.07 -3.88
N VAL A 329 -0.74 -10.21 -5.04
CA VAL A 329 -0.20 -10.94 -6.20
C VAL A 329 1.12 -10.33 -6.68
N LEU A 330 1.18 -9.00 -6.80
CA LEU A 330 2.42 -8.30 -7.18
C LEU A 330 3.52 -8.46 -6.12
N THR A 331 3.17 -8.31 -4.84
CA THR A 331 4.12 -8.46 -3.72
C THR A 331 4.70 -9.87 -3.70
N ARG A 332 3.86 -10.90 -3.87
CA ARG A 332 4.31 -12.29 -4.00
C ARG A 332 5.29 -12.45 -5.16
N ARG A 333 4.95 -11.94 -6.35
CA ARG A 333 5.84 -12.00 -7.53
C ARG A 333 7.19 -11.33 -7.25
N MET A 334 7.20 -10.19 -6.56
CA MET A 334 8.41 -9.49 -6.14
C MET A 334 9.25 -10.33 -5.17
N LEU A 335 8.64 -10.96 -4.16
CA LEU A 335 9.34 -11.81 -3.20
C LEU A 335 10.00 -13.03 -3.87
N LEU A 336 9.31 -13.67 -4.82
CA LEU A 336 9.87 -14.77 -5.59
C LEU A 336 11.04 -14.34 -6.48
N ASP A 337 10.98 -13.13 -7.06
CA ASP A 337 12.10 -12.58 -7.82
C ASP A 337 13.30 -12.27 -6.92
N ILE A 338 13.07 -11.70 -5.73
CA ILE A 338 14.09 -11.47 -4.72
C ILE A 338 14.76 -12.78 -4.28
N ASP A 339 13.99 -13.85 -4.05
CA ASP A 339 14.54 -15.15 -3.67
C ASP A 339 15.41 -15.78 -4.77
N LYS A 340 14.98 -15.64 -6.03
CA LYS A 340 15.74 -16.06 -7.20
C LYS A 340 17.05 -15.29 -7.35
N HIS A 341 17.07 -14.00 -6.96
CA HIS A 341 18.23 -13.11 -7.09
C HIS A 341 18.85 -12.73 -5.74
N LYS A 342 18.73 -13.60 -4.71
CA LYS A 342 19.17 -13.33 -3.33
C LYS A 342 20.65 -12.94 -3.18
N ASP A 343 21.49 -13.36 -4.13
CA ASP A 343 22.93 -13.05 -4.16
C ASP A 343 23.24 -11.69 -4.80
N ASN A 344 22.24 -11.02 -5.38
CA ASN A 344 22.35 -9.71 -6.02
C ASN A 344 21.49 -8.69 -5.26
N PRO A 345 21.94 -8.21 -4.08
CA PRO A 345 21.16 -7.24 -3.31
C PRO A 345 20.97 -5.94 -4.08
N THR A 346 19.80 -5.32 -3.91
CA THR A 346 19.57 -3.96 -4.42
C THR A 346 20.62 -2.99 -3.88
N PRO A 347 21.25 -2.17 -4.74
CA PRO A 347 22.20 -1.15 -4.28
C PRO A 347 21.49 0.09 -3.70
N TRP A 348 20.17 0.21 -3.85
CA TRP A 348 19.45 1.45 -3.59
C TRP A 348 18.90 1.50 -2.17
N SER A 349 19.44 2.38 -1.31
CA SER A 349 18.95 2.58 0.06
C SER A 349 17.45 2.88 0.14
N GLY A 350 16.92 3.67 -0.80
CA GLY A 350 15.49 3.93 -0.91
C GLY A 350 14.64 2.68 -1.17
N VAL A 351 15.14 1.73 -1.98
CA VAL A 351 14.46 0.43 -2.21
C VAL A 351 14.60 -0.46 -0.98
N GLN A 352 15.76 -0.47 -0.33
CA GLN A 352 15.96 -1.19 0.94
C GLN A 352 15.00 -0.69 2.03
N ALA A 353 14.73 0.63 2.08
CA ALA A 353 13.74 1.22 2.97
C ALA A 353 12.31 0.83 2.59
N ALA A 354 11.99 0.73 1.30
CA ALA A 354 10.71 0.20 0.83
C ALA A 354 10.51 -1.25 1.26
N TYR A 355 11.55 -2.09 1.17
CA TYR A 355 11.52 -3.47 1.67
C TYR A 355 11.29 -3.55 3.19
N ALA A 356 11.89 -2.64 3.97
CA ALA A 356 11.60 -2.53 5.41
C ALA A 356 10.11 -2.23 5.64
N GLY A 357 9.58 -1.27 4.88
CA GLY A 357 8.17 -0.88 4.93
C GLY A 357 7.24 -2.05 4.60
N ILE A 358 7.52 -2.77 3.52
CA ILE A 358 6.75 -3.94 3.07
C ILE A 358 6.78 -5.05 4.13
N ALA A 359 7.94 -5.34 4.71
CA ALA A 359 8.07 -6.34 5.77
C ALA A 359 7.23 -5.97 7.02
N LYS A 360 7.20 -4.69 7.40
CA LYS A 360 6.38 -4.21 8.51
C LYS A 360 4.89 -4.27 8.20
N PHE A 361 4.50 -3.89 6.98
CA PHE A 361 3.10 -3.90 6.55
C PHE A 361 2.55 -5.33 6.52
N TYR A 362 3.29 -6.27 5.92
CA TYR A 362 2.92 -7.68 5.83
C TYR A 362 3.49 -8.52 6.99
N TYR A 363 3.61 -7.94 8.19
CA TYR A 363 4.13 -8.66 9.36
C TYR A 363 3.31 -9.91 9.68
N ASP A 364 1.99 -9.85 9.55
CA ASP A 364 1.12 -11.00 9.83
C ASP A 364 1.33 -12.14 8.82
N ASP A 365 1.66 -11.82 7.56
CA ASP A 365 2.00 -12.81 6.54
C ASP A 365 3.39 -13.41 6.77
N ILE A 366 4.35 -12.60 7.22
CA ILE A 366 5.65 -13.09 7.68
C ILE A 366 5.44 -14.03 8.88
N LYS A 367 4.62 -13.63 9.86
CA LYS A 367 4.30 -14.44 11.04
C LYS A 367 3.66 -15.76 10.64
N ALA A 368 2.68 -15.73 9.75
CA ALA A 368 2.04 -16.95 9.24
C ALA A 368 3.06 -17.87 8.56
N SER A 369 3.91 -17.33 7.69
CA SER A 369 4.90 -18.09 6.92
C SER A 369 6.01 -18.71 7.78
N VAL A 370 6.57 -17.93 8.70
CA VAL A 370 7.67 -18.35 9.58
C VAL A 370 7.21 -19.33 10.66
N THR A 371 5.97 -19.18 11.13
CA THR A 371 5.48 -19.97 12.27
C THR A 371 4.59 -21.15 11.85
N SER A 372 4.35 -21.32 10.56
CA SER A 372 3.49 -22.40 10.08
C SER A 372 4.09 -23.78 10.35
N PRO A 373 3.28 -24.74 10.84
CA PRO A 373 3.67 -26.14 10.91
C PRO A 373 4.01 -26.77 9.56
N LEU A 374 3.53 -26.17 8.47
CA LEU A 374 3.58 -26.71 7.12
C LEU A 374 4.19 -25.66 6.20
N PRO A 375 5.51 -25.43 6.24
CA PRO A 375 6.16 -24.38 5.43
C PRO A 375 5.83 -24.49 3.93
N SER A 376 5.67 -25.72 3.42
CA SER A 376 5.29 -26.00 2.03
C SER A 376 3.91 -25.47 1.62
N TYR A 377 3.05 -25.10 2.58
CA TYR A 377 1.76 -24.48 2.29
C TYR A 377 1.93 -23.17 1.50
N PHE A 378 2.95 -22.39 1.84
CA PHE A 378 3.23 -21.09 1.21
C PHE A 378 3.87 -21.23 -0.20
N ASP A 379 4.13 -22.45 -0.66
CA ASP A 379 4.63 -22.72 -2.01
C ASP A 379 3.49 -22.76 -3.04
N ASP A 380 2.27 -23.15 -2.63
CA ASP A 380 1.18 -23.56 -3.54
C ASP A 380 0.21 -22.43 -3.97
N ASN A 381 0.44 -21.18 -3.55
CA ASN A 381 -0.41 -20.02 -3.87
C ASN A 381 -1.92 -20.30 -3.64
N ASP A 382 -2.33 -20.41 -2.38
CA ASP A 382 -3.74 -20.57 -2.04
C ASP A 382 -4.53 -19.28 -2.39
N PRO A 383 -5.48 -19.32 -3.33
CA PRO A 383 -6.31 -18.16 -3.67
C PRO A 383 -7.31 -17.77 -2.56
N ASN A 384 -7.51 -18.62 -1.55
CA ASN A 384 -8.50 -18.39 -0.50
C ASN A 384 -7.93 -17.73 0.77
N ARG A 385 -6.60 -17.65 0.93
CA ARG A 385 -6.00 -16.93 2.05
C ARG A 385 -5.84 -15.44 1.70
N PRO A 386 -6.37 -14.53 2.52
CA PRO A 386 -6.04 -13.11 2.42
C PRO A 386 -4.55 -12.86 2.68
N GLY A 387 -3.95 -11.93 1.92
CA GLY A 387 -2.56 -11.51 2.10
C GLY A 387 -1.59 -12.19 1.13
N VAL A 388 -0.30 -12.10 1.44
CA VAL A 388 0.79 -12.56 0.58
C VAL A 388 1.18 -14.01 0.92
N GLU A 389 1.09 -14.88 -0.07
CA GLU A 389 1.57 -16.28 0.00
C GLU A 389 3.04 -16.38 -0.42
N ALA A 390 3.96 -16.30 0.53
CA ALA A 390 5.39 -16.46 0.25
C ALA A 390 6.11 -17.24 1.36
N SER A 391 7.11 -18.03 0.97
CA SER A 391 7.90 -18.83 1.90
C SER A 391 8.71 -17.96 2.87
N SER A 392 9.04 -18.51 4.03
CA SER A 392 9.84 -17.82 5.05
C SER A 392 11.21 -17.40 4.52
N GLN A 393 11.75 -18.17 3.56
CA GLN A 393 12.99 -17.85 2.87
C GLN A 393 12.87 -16.63 1.93
N ALA A 394 11.76 -16.50 1.21
CA ALA A 394 11.53 -15.33 0.37
C ALA A 394 11.42 -14.05 1.22
N TRP A 395 10.72 -14.12 2.35
CA TRP A 395 10.68 -13.05 3.36
C TRP A 395 12.06 -12.77 3.97
N SER A 396 12.83 -13.81 4.29
CA SER A 396 14.21 -13.68 4.79
C SER A 396 15.06 -12.86 3.82
N ASN A 397 14.98 -13.16 2.52
CA ASN A 397 15.77 -12.44 1.53
C ASN A 397 15.36 -10.96 1.41
N LEU A 398 14.06 -10.65 1.44
CA LEU A 398 13.57 -9.26 1.50
C LEU A 398 14.13 -8.52 2.72
N VAL A 399 14.00 -9.13 3.91
CA VAL A 399 14.44 -8.53 5.18
C VAL A 399 15.96 -8.34 5.19
N GLN A 400 16.74 -9.34 4.77
CA GLN A 400 18.19 -9.23 4.71
C GLN A 400 18.66 -8.16 3.71
N GLN A 401 17.99 -8.01 2.57
CA GLN A 401 18.31 -6.93 1.62
C GLN A 401 17.98 -5.56 2.21
N SER A 402 16.88 -5.44 2.94
CA SER A 402 16.55 -4.22 3.67
C SER A 402 17.61 -3.86 4.71
N MET A 403 18.05 -4.84 5.50
CA MET A 403 19.05 -4.71 6.56
C MET A 403 20.47 -4.41 6.05
N ALA A 404 20.72 -4.45 4.74
CA ALA A 404 22.00 -4.01 4.19
C ALA A 404 22.28 -2.53 4.54
N ASP A 405 21.25 -1.71 4.70
CA ASP A 405 21.34 -0.37 5.30
C ASP A 405 21.20 -0.47 6.84
N PRO A 406 22.21 -0.02 7.62
CA PRO A 406 22.15 -0.01 9.08
C PRO A 406 20.93 0.70 9.67
N LYS A 407 20.43 1.74 9.00
CA LYS A 407 19.25 2.48 9.42
C LYS A 407 17.99 1.63 9.33
N ASN A 408 17.82 0.89 8.23
CA ASN A 408 16.69 0.00 8.04
C ASN A 408 16.78 -1.21 8.97
N ALA A 409 17.99 -1.70 9.25
CA ALA A 409 18.22 -2.74 10.24
C ALA A 409 17.82 -2.29 11.65
N ALA A 410 18.16 -1.05 12.05
CA ALA A 410 17.72 -0.45 13.31
C ALA A 410 16.19 -0.31 13.39
N ASP A 411 15.55 0.16 12.31
CA ASP A 411 14.09 0.29 12.20
C ASP A 411 13.38 -1.06 12.35
N LEU A 412 13.81 -2.07 11.60
CA LEU A 412 13.25 -3.42 11.68
C LEU A 412 13.51 -4.05 13.06
N ASN A 413 14.68 -3.83 13.66
CA ASN A 413 14.99 -4.33 15.00
C ASN A 413 14.00 -3.77 16.03
N LEU A 414 13.77 -2.45 16.03
CA LEU A 414 12.77 -1.82 16.90
C LEU A 414 11.36 -2.37 16.67
N PHE A 415 10.97 -2.55 15.42
CA PHE A 415 9.64 -3.06 15.07
C PHE A 415 9.43 -4.49 15.57
N PHE A 416 10.34 -5.42 15.25
CA PHE A 416 10.23 -6.82 15.66
C PHE A 416 10.38 -6.99 17.18
N ALA A 417 11.21 -6.18 17.84
CA ALA A 417 11.30 -6.13 19.30
C ALA A 417 9.96 -5.74 19.94
N ALA A 418 9.30 -4.71 19.40
CA ALA A 418 8.00 -4.25 19.88
C ALA A 418 6.93 -5.33 19.67
N LYS A 419 6.90 -5.98 18.50
CA LYS A 419 5.95 -7.07 18.20
C LYS A 419 6.17 -8.30 19.07
N TYR A 420 7.42 -8.69 19.30
CA TYR A 420 7.73 -9.79 20.23
C TYR A 420 7.28 -9.48 21.66
N LYS A 421 7.46 -8.23 22.13
CA LYS A 421 6.98 -7.79 23.44
C LYS A 421 5.46 -7.78 23.54
N GLU A 422 4.78 -7.19 22.55
CA GLU A 422 3.30 -7.13 22.48
C GLU A 422 2.71 -8.54 22.64
N GLU A 423 3.25 -9.49 21.88
CA GLU A 423 2.84 -10.89 21.92
C GLU A 423 3.20 -11.56 23.26
N SER A 424 4.40 -11.32 23.81
CA SER A 424 4.82 -11.85 25.11
C SER A 424 3.92 -11.35 26.25
N ASP A 425 3.59 -10.06 26.24
CA ASP A 425 2.71 -9.45 27.24
C ASP A 425 1.28 -10.02 27.13
N ARG A 426 0.79 -10.24 25.90
CA ARG A 426 -0.51 -10.90 25.65
C ARG A 426 -0.53 -12.32 26.24
N ILE A 427 0.53 -13.09 26.00
CA ILE A 427 0.66 -14.46 26.53
C ILE A 427 0.74 -14.43 28.06
N ALA A 428 1.53 -13.53 28.64
CA ALA A 428 1.69 -13.39 30.09
C ALA A 428 0.40 -12.95 30.80
N ALA A 429 -0.47 -12.20 30.10
CA ALA A 429 -1.79 -11.83 30.60
C ALA A 429 -2.75 -13.03 30.73
N GLY A 430 -2.40 -14.18 30.14
CA GLY A 430 -3.06 -15.47 30.37
C GLY A 430 -4.40 -15.61 29.64
N GLU A 431 -4.38 -15.98 28.35
CA GLU A 431 -5.59 -16.35 27.61
C GLU A 431 -6.24 -17.65 28.15
N PHE A 432 -5.45 -18.56 28.75
CA PHE A 432 -5.88 -19.84 29.33
C PHE A 432 -5.30 -20.12 30.74
N PRO A 433 -5.86 -19.54 31.81
CA PRO A 433 -5.33 -19.70 33.16
C PRO A 433 -5.33 -21.16 33.67
N ASP A 434 -6.27 -21.99 33.19
CA ASP A 434 -6.43 -23.38 33.60
C ASP A 434 -5.79 -24.41 32.64
N SER A 435 -5.23 -23.97 31.51
CA SER A 435 -4.57 -24.82 30.50
C SER A 435 -3.23 -24.22 30.11
N LYS A 436 -2.22 -24.44 30.97
CA LYS A 436 -0.89 -23.85 30.82
C LYS A 436 -0.24 -24.11 29.46
N ASP A 437 -0.54 -25.27 28.85
CA ASP A 437 0.06 -25.63 27.56
C ASP A 437 -0.73 -25.13 26.35
N ALA A 438 -1.97 -24.66 26.53
CA ALA A 438 -2.78 -24.07 25.46
C ALA A 438 -2.17 -22.76 24.92
N ASN A 439 -1.41 -22.03 25.75
CA ASN A 439 -0.63 -20.86 25.35
C ASN A 439 0.71 -21.22 24.71
N SER A 440 1.14 -22.48 24.76
CA SER A 440 2.48 -22.84 24.36
C SER A 440 2.71 -22.74 22.87
N PHE A 441 1.67 -22.94 22.06
CA PHE A 441 1.76 -22.69 20.62
C PHE A 441 2.04 -21.23 20.31
N THR A 442 1.31 -20.31 20.95
CA THR A 442 1.52 -18.87 20.79
C THR A 442 2.92 -18.45 21.24
N ASN A 443 3.42 -19.00 22.36
CA ASN A 443 4.80 -18.83 22.80
C ASN A 443 5.81 -19.35 21.75
N TYR A 444 5.54 -20.51 21.18
CA TYR A 444 6.35 -21.11 20.13
C TYR A 444 6.39 -20.25 18.88
N GLN A 445 5.24 -19.76 18.40
CA GLN A 445 5.17 -18.85 17.26
C GLN A 445 5.96 -17.57 17.53
N ASN A 446 5.85 -17.02 18.73
CA ASN A 446 6.59 -15.82 19.12
C ASN A 446 8.11 -16.08 19.16
N GLY A 447 8.52 -17.25 19.65
CA GLY A 447 9.91 -17.72 19.64
C GLY A 447 10.46 -17.95 18.23
N GLN A 448 9.67 -18.57 17.33
CA GLN A 448 9.99 -18.78 15.91
C GLN A 448 10.26 -17.44 15.21
N ILE A 449 9.37 -16.45 15.39
CA ILE A 449 9.56 -15.12 14.79
C ILE A 449 10.82 -14.43 15.29
N LYS A 450 11.07 -14.46 16.60
CA LYS A 450 12.29 -13.91 17.19
C LYS A 450 13.53 -14.60 16.63
N GLY A 451 13.55 -15.93 16.60
CA GLY A 451 14.66 -16.72 16.09
C GLY A 451 14.94 -16.44 14.61
N TRP A 452 13.89 -16.47 13.78
CA TRP A 452 13.96 -16.14 12.36
C TRP A 452 14.51 -14.73 12.13
N PHE A 453 14.03 -13.73 12.87
CA PHE A 453 14.50 -12.35 12.71
C PHE A 453 15.98 -12.22 13.09
N LEU A 454 16.39 -12.80 14.22
CA LEU A 454 17.79 -12.80 14.67
C LEU A 454 18.72 -13.48 13.66
N GLN A 455 18.30 -14.60 13.06
CA GLN A 455 19.06 -15.26 12.00
C GLN A 455 19.26 -14.36 10.77
N ASN A 456 18.22 -13.62 10.37
CA ASN A 456 18.30 -12.67 9.26
C ASN A 456 19.20 -11.47 9.59
N PHE A 457 19.14 -10.97 10.81
CA PHE A 457 20.02 -9.89 11.27
C PHE A 457 21.49 -10.34 11.31
N GLU A 458 21.77 -11.54 11.79
CA GLU A 458 23.12 -12.13 11.76
C GLU A 458 23.61 -12.39 10.33
N ALA A 459 22.72 -12.79 9.40
CA ALA A 459 23.06 -12.92 7.99
C ALA A 459 23.44 -11.56 7.37
N ALA A 460 22.73 -10.49 7.72
CA ALA A 460 23.06 -9.12 7.28
C ALA A 460 24.41 -8.66 7.84
N LYS A 461 24.69 -8.90 9.13
CA LYS A 461 26.01 -8.64 9.74
C LYS A 461 27.14 -9.39 9.04
N LYS A 462 26.94 -10.68 8.74
CA LYS A 462 27.93 -11.50 8.02
C LYS A 462 28.23 -10.94 6.63
N ARG A 463 27.23 -10.38 5.93
CA ARG A 463 27.43 -9.71 4.63
C ARG A 463 28.25 -8.42 4.74
N ALA A 464 28.22 -7.74 5.89
CA ALA A 464 29.07 -6.57 6.12
C ALA A 464 30.57 -6.94 6.21
N GLY A 465 30.91 -8.21 6.45
CA GLY A 465 32.29 -8.71 6.45
C GLY A 465 33.20 -7.94 7.41
N ASP A 466 34.33 -7.44 6.90
CA ASP A 466 35.30 -6.66 7.68
C ASP A 466 34.74 -5.34 8.24
N ALA A 467 33.59 -4.87 7.73
CA ALA A 467 32.92 -3.66 8.18
C ALA A 467 31.86 -3.92 9.27
N VAL A 468 31.75 -5.13 9.81
CA VAL A 468 30.69 -5.50 10.78
C VAL A 468 30.68 -4.60 12.03
N ASP A 469 31.84 -4.19 12.55
CA ASP A 469 31.93 -3.30 13.71
C ASP A 469 31.39 -1.90 13.40
N ALA A 470 31.68 -1.38 12.21
CA ALA A 470 31.16 -0.10 11.75
C ALA A 470 29.65 -0.18 11.51
N TYR A 471 29.19 -1.26 10.88
CA TYR A 471 27.78 -1.56 10.68
C TYR A 471 27.01 -1.59 12.00
N ASN A 472 27.47 -2.37 12.98
CA ASN A 472 26.83 -2.47 14.30
C ASN A 472 26.76 -1.11 14.99
N LYS A 473 27.87 -0.35 14.96
CA LYS A 473 27.90 1.01 15.54
C LYS A 473 26.89 1.94 14.88
N GLU A 474 26.69 1.84 13.57
CA GLU A 474 25.67 2.63 12.86
C GLU A 474 24.24 2.18 13.20
N VAL A 475 23.99 0.86 13.31
CA VAL A 475 22.70 0.34 13.80
C VAL A 475 22.39 0.90 15.18
N ASP A 476 23.35 0.87 16.11
CA ASP A 476 23.19 1.37 17.49
C ASP A 476 22.88 2.86 17.51
N HIS A 477 23.58 3.62 16.67
CA HIS A 477 23.35 5.04 16.51
C HIS A 477 21.91 5.33 16.06
N TRP A 478 21.42 4.62 15.03
CA TRP A 478 20.06 4.79 14.53
C TRP A 478 18.98 4.33 15.53
N VAL A 479 19.20 3.21 16.24
CA VAL A 479 18.31 2.79 17.34
C VAL A 479 18.20 3.90 18.38
N GLY A 480 19.33 4.48 18.79
CA GLY A 480 19.37 5.62 19.71
C GLY A 480 18.53 6.80 19.22
N LEU A 481 18.73 7.21 17.96
CA LEU A 481 17.99 8.32 17.34
C LEU A 481 16.48 8.05 17.28
N PHE A 482 16.06 6.84 16.91
CA PHE A 482 14.64 6.50 16.82
C PHE A 482 13.97 6.47 18.20
N VAL A 483 14.63 5.90 19.21
CA VAL A 483 14.12 5.91 20.59
C VAL A 483 14.00 7.34 21.10
N ASP A 484 15.04 8.17 20.91
CA ASP A 484 15.02 9.57 21.36
C ASP A 484 13.91 10.37 20.64
N ALA A 485 13.70 10.14 19.34
CA ALA A 485 12.61 10.75 18.58
C ALA A 485 11.22 10.30 19.06
N ALA A 486 11.03 9.03 19.43
CA ALA A 486 9.76 8.54 19.96
C ALA A 486 9.41 9.15 21.33
N VAL A 487 10.42 9.35 22.19
CA VAL A 487 10.28 10.06 23.48
C VAL A 487 9.87 11.51 23.24
N ALA A 488 10.58 12.18 22.33
CA ALA A 488 10.33 13.55 21.93
C ALA A 488 8.91 13.73 21.36
N ALA A 489 8.41 12.79 20.54
CA ALA A 489 7.03 12.79 20.04
C ALA A 489 5.95 12.60 21.14
N GLY A 490 6.37 12.21 22.35
CA GLY A 490 5.51 12.15 23.55
C GLY A 490 5.39 13.48 24.29
N THR A 491 6.22 14.48 23.96
CA THR A 491 6.18 15.82 24.56
C THR A 491 5.68 16.84 23.54
N ALA A 492 4.99 17.89 24.00
CA ALA A 492 4.29 18.84 23.13
C ALA A 492 5.22 19.74 22.26
N GLU A 493 6.54 19.67 22.42
CA GLU A 493 7.49 20.67 21.88
C GLU A 493 8.45 20.18 20.78
N ALA A 494 8.42 18.92 20.35
CA ALA A 494 9.56 18.34 19.61
C ALA A 494 9.38 18.06 18.09
N ALA A 495 8.87 19.02 17.34
CA ALA A 495 8.68 18.88 15.88
C ALA A 495 9.95 18.53 15.04
N PRO A 496 11.17 19.01 15.35
CA PRO A 496 12.34 18.79 14.47
C PRO A 496 12.88 17.34 14.48
N ALA A 497 12.92 16.69 15.65
CA ALA A 497 13.40 15.30 15.78
C ALA A 497 12.44 14.30 15.11
N VAL A 498 11.14 14.58 15.18
CA VAL A 498 10.08 13.80 14.52
C VAL A 498 10.17 13.91 12.99
N GLY A 499 10.64 15.06 12.46
CA GLY A 499 10.84 15.25 11.02
C GLY A 499 11.87 14.30 10.41
N VAL A 500 12.96 14.02 11.12
CA VAL A 500 14.01 13.08 10.67
C VAL A 500 13.49 11.64 10.68
N ALA A 501 12.70 11.25 11.68
CA ALA A 501 12.09 9.92 11.76
C ALA A 501 10.94 9.72 10.74
N ARG A 502 10.13 10.77 10.48
CA ARG A 502 9.02 10.71 9.51
C ARG A 502 9.47 10.76 8.05
N GLY A 503 10.51 11.52 7.73
CA GLY A 503 11.06 11.59 6.36
C GLY A 503 11.82 10.34 5.93
N ALA A 504 12.04 9.40 6.85
CA ALA A 504 12.93 8.25 6.70
C ALA A 504 12.23 6.89 6.57
N ALA A 505 10.97 6.81 6.97
CA ALA A 505 10.17 5.59 6.93
C ALA A 505 8.85 5.90 6.22
N ALA A 506 8.07 4.89 5.85
CA ALA A 506 6.64 5.00 5.61
C ALA A 506 5.91 5.45 6.91
N GLY A 507 6.21 6.67 7.38
CA GLY A 507 6.62 7.00 8.75
C GLY A 507 5.54 7.36 9.75
N GLY A 508 4.33 6.81 9.61
CA GLY A 508 3.30 6.89 10.65
C GLY A 508 3.36 5.72 11.62
N ALA A 509 3.48 4.50 11.09
CA ALA A 509 3.32 3.26 11.85
C ALA A 509 4.48 3.01 12.84
N LEU A 510 5.74 3.22 12.42
CA LEU A 510 6.90 3.04 13.29
C LEU A 510 6.87 3.96 14.50
N VAL A 511 6.59 5.25 14.30
CA VAL A 511 6.57 6.23 15.39
C VAL A 511 5.52 5.82 16.43
N ASN A 512 4.37 5.28 16.01
CA ASN A 512 3.32 4.84 16.92
C ASN A 512 3.69 3.54 17.65
N SER A 513 4.16 2.50 16.93
CA SER A 513 4.56 1.23 17.55
C SER A 513 5.75 1.41 18.50
N THR A 514 6.75 2.20 18.12
CA THR A 514 7.91 2.52 18.96
C THR A 514 7.51 3.41 20.12
N LYS A 515 6.56 4.34 19.95
CA LYS A 515 6.07 5.18 21.05
C LYS A 515 5.43 4.36 22.15
N ASP A 516 4.57 3.39 21.82
CA ASP A 516 3.92 2.57 22.85
C ASP A 516 4.90 1.60 23.50
N PHE A 517 5.82 1.03 22.73
CA PHE A 517 6.94 0.25 23.26
C PHE A 517 7.83 1.05 24.24
N VAL A 518 8.24 2.27 23.86
CA VAL A 518 9.06 3.16 24.69
C VAL A 518 8.29 3.65 25.91
N LYS A 519 6.99 3.97 25.79
CA LYS A 519 6.15 4.32 26.95
C LYS A 519 6.08 3.19 27.97
N GLY A 520 5.96 1.94 27.51
CA GLY A 520 5.83 0.78 28.38
C GLY A 520 7.10 0.46 29.19
N LEU A 521 8.28 0.74 28.64
CA LEU A 521 9.57 0.39 29.27
C LEU A 521 10.34 1.60 29.83
N GLY A 522 9.99 2.82 29.42
CA GLY A 522 10.87 3.99 29.56
C GLY A 522 12.04 3.98 28.57
N VAL A 523 12.74 5.11 28.43
CA VAL A 523 13.84 5.29 27.44
C VAL A 523 14.97 4.29 27.67
N ASP A 524 15.48 4.25 28.90
CA ASP A 524 16.58 3.38 29.29
C ASP A 524 16.14 1.91 29.27
N GLY A 525 14.89 1.63 29.63
CA GLY A 525 14.31 0.29 29.54
C GLY A 525 14.17 -0.19 28.11
N ALA A 526 13.74 0.66 27.17
CA ALA A 526 13.67 0.35 25.75
C ALA A 526 15.05 0.11 25.15
N LYS A 527 16.01 1.02 25.40
CA LYS A 527 17.41 0.85 24.97
C LYS A 527 18.03 -0.42 25.56
N SER A 528 17.83 -0.66 26.85
CA SER A 528 18.32 -1.86 27.54
C SER A 528 17.65 -3.13 27.02
N TYR A 529 16.35 -3.13 26.76
CA TYR A 529 15.63 -4.28 26.21
C TYR A 529 16.12 -4.64 24.81
N ILE A 530 16.33 -3.64 23.96
CA ILE A 530 16.91 -3.85 22.63
C ILE A 530 18.35 -4.38 22.77
N ALA A 531 19.14 -3.77 23.66
CA ALA A 531 20.49 -4.25 23.98
C ALA A 531 20.51 -5.71 24.45
N ASP A 532 19.60 -6.06 25.33
CA ASP A 532 19.53 -7.40 25.92
C ASP A 532 19.04 -8.46 24.93
N ILE A 533 18.18 -8.10 23.98
CA ILE A 533 17.68 -9.03 22.97
C ILE A 533 18.61 -9.14 21.76
N PHE A 534 19.26 -8.05 21.36
CA PHE A 534 19.93 -7.95 20.05
C PHE A 534 21.43 -7.61 20.09
N HIS A 535 21.97 -7.15 21.23
CA HIS A 535 23.39 -6.74 21.38
C HIS A 535 24.24 -7.64 22.27
N LYS A 536 23.64 -8.52 23.07
CA LYS A 536 24.40 -9.68 23.58
C LYS A 536 24.81 -10.49 22.36
N ASP A 537 26.10 -10.84 22.25
CA ASP A 537 26.56 -11.88 21.30
C ASP A 537 25.49 -12.96 21.35
N PRO A 538 24.78 -13.24 20.24
CA PRO A 538 23.69 -14.20 20.27
C PRO A 538 24.31 -15.47 20.86
N PRO A 539 23.94 -15.86 22.11
CA PRO A 539 24.82 -16.63 22.98
C PRO A 539 25.42 -17.78 22.22
N LYS A 540 26.73 -17.77 21.86
CA LYS A 540 27.37 -18.70 20.88
C LYS A 540 26.48 -19.90 20.61
N TYR A 541 25.54 -19.70 19.72
CA TYR A 541 24.49 -20.67 19.64
C TYR A 541 25.03 -21.68 18.63
N ASP A 542 25.40 -22.87 19.11
CA ASP A 542 24.78 -24.04 18.51
C ASP A 542 23.28 -23.81 18.73
N VAL A 543 22.64 -22.95 17.92
CA VAL A 543 21.18 -22.85 17.95
C VAL A 543 20.87 -24.18 17.35
N ASP A 544 20.51 -25.13 18.19
CA ASP A 544 19.96 -26.36 17.73
C ASP A 544 18.67 -25.98 17.03
N VAL A 545 18.73 -25.64 15.74
CA VAL A 545 17.55 -25.40 14.91
C VAL A 545 16.79 -26.71 14.69
N SER A 546 17.19 -27.83 15.33
CA SER A 546 16.37 -29.02 15.39
C SER A 546 14.97 -28.70 15.89
N TRP A 547 14.74 -27.70 16.75
CA TRP A 547 13.37 -27.36 17.17
C TRP A 547 12.52 -26.78 16.02
N ALA A 548 13.14 -26.17 15.00
CA ALA A 548 12.46 -25.76 13.77
C ALA A 548 12.30 -26.95 12.80
N GLU A 549 13.26 -27.88 12.76
CA GLU A 549 13.12 -29.19 12.09
C GLU A 549 12.10 -30.11 12.81
N ASP A 550 11.86 -29.90 14.10
CA ASP A 550 10.95 -30.63 14.99
C ASP A 550 9.49 -30.23 14.78
N THR A 551 9.22 -29.24 13.94
CA THR A 551 7.87 -29.03 13.42
C THR A 551 7.35 -30.33 12.80
N LYS A 552 8.21 -31.08 12.12
CA LYS A 552 7.89 -32.41 11.63
C LYS A 552 7.59 -33.40 12.75
N VAL A 553 8.38 -33.39 13.84
CA VAL A 553 8.16 -34.25 15.01
C VAL A 553 6.82 -33.93 15.67
N TRP A 554 6.50 -32.66 15.83
CA TRP A 554 5.23 -32.19 16.37
C TRP A 554 4.05 -32.59 15.48
N VAL A 555 4.14 -32.35 14.17
CA VAL A 555 3.12 -32.71 13.16
C VAL A 555 2.91 -34.24 13.11
N ASP A 556 3.99 -35.01 13.04
CA ASP A 556 3.95 -36.48 13.04
C ASP A 556 3.34 -37.01 14.36
N LYS A 557 3.64 -36.34 15.49
CA LYS A 557 3.10 -36.68 16.80
C LYS A 557 1.61 -36.36 16.92
N ALA A 558 1.19 -35.19 16.47
CA ALA A 558 -0.21 -34.79 16.42
C ALA A 558 -1.02 -35.83 15.62
N GLY A 559 -0.52 -36.21 14.44
CA GLY A 559 -1.11 -37.27 13.63
C GLY A 559 -1.18 -38.61 14.36
N SER A 560 -0.10 -39.00 15.06
CA SER A 560 -0.10 -40.23 15.86
C SER A 560 -1.12 -40.22 17.01
N LEU A 561 -1.29 -39.09 17.71
CA LEU A 561 -2.25 -38.97 18.81
C LEU A 561 -3.69 -38.96 18.30
N HIS A 562 -3.94 -38.29 17.17
CA HIS A 562 -5.23 -38.31 16.49
C HIS A 562 -5.61 -39.74 16.08
N ASN A 563 -4.71 -40.43 15.37
CA ASN A 563 -4.93 -41.80 14.92
C ASN A 563 -5.17 -42.79 16.08
N ALA A 564 -4.66 -42.46 17.28
CA ALA A 564 -4.87 -43.24 18.50
C ALA A 564 -6.11 -42.84 19.31
N GLY A 565 -6.84 -41.78 18.90
CA GLY A 565 -7.98 -41.22 19.64
C GLY A 565 -7.59 -40.62 21.00
N LYS A 566 -6.37 -40.07 21.11
CA LYS A 566 -5.76 -39.60 22.37
C LYS A 566 -5.69 -38.08 22.50
N ILE A 567 -6.61 -37.35 21.88
CA ILE A 567 -6.67 -35.88 21.98
C ILE A 567 -7.76 -35.53 23.01
N PRO A 568 -7.40 -35.19 24.27
CA PRO A 568 -8.37 -34.80 25.28
C PRO A 568 -8.94 -33.41 24.97
N PRO A 569 -10.24 -33.16 25.20
CA PRO A 569 -10.83 -31.86 24.96
C PRO A 569 -10.33 -30.80 25.95
N VAL A 570 -10.32 -29.54 25.50
CA VAL A 570 -9.94 -28.37 26.30
C VAL A 570 -11.08 -27.36 26.28
N THR A 571 -11.51 -26.88 27.45
CA THR A 571 -12.58 -25.88 27.56
C THR A 571 -12.01 -24.53 27.99
N GLU A 572 -12.31 -23.48 27.23
CA GLU A 572 -11.86 -22.11 27.53
C GLU A 572 -12.69 -21.46 28.65
N PRO A 573 -12.19 -20.39 29.30
CA PRO A 573 -12.98 -19.61 30.27
C PRO A 573 -14.32 -19.09 29.72
N GLY A 574 -14.42 -18.90 28.39
CA GLY A 574 -15.65 -18.52 27.70
C GLY A 574 -16.66 -19.65 27.49
N GLY A 575 -16.35 -20.89 27.90
CA GLY A 575 -17.21 -22.07 27.78
C GLY A 575 -17.13 -22.82 26.45
N VAL A 576 -16.32 -22.34 25.50
CA VAL A 576 -16.05 -23.04 24.23
C VAL A 576 -15.19 -24.27 24.50
N THR A 577 -15.55 -25.43 23.94
CA THR A 577 -14.80 -26.68 24.09
C THR A 577 -14.19 -27.09 22.77
N TRP A 578 -12.87 -27.20 22.76
CA TRP A 578 -12.04 -27.70 21.67
C TRP A 578 -11.81 -29.18 21.84
N THR A 579 -11.82 -29.94 20.75
CA THR A 579 -11.78 -31.41 20.80
C THR A 579 -10.72 -32.00 19.87
N GLY A 580 -10.09 -31.19 19.02
CA GLY A 580 -9.26 -31.69 17.94
C GLY A 580 -10.05 -32.51 16.91
N ASP A 581 -11.36 -32.27 16.76
CA ASP A 581 -12.19 -32.90 15.73
C ASP A 581 -11.73 -32.44 14.35
N THR A 582 -11.13 -33.35 13.59
CA THR A 582 -10.64 -33.05 12.24
C THR A 582 -11.77 -32.66 11.29
N LYS A 583 -12.98 -33.19 11.51
CA LYS A 583 -14.12 -32.92 10.63
C LYS A 583 -14.54 -31.46 10.66
N LEU A 584 -14.46 -30.82 11.83
CA LEU A 584 -14.71 -29.39 12.00
C LEU A 584 -13.86 -28.55 11.04
N TYR A 585 -12.56 -28.83 10.98
CA TYR A 585 -11.61 -28.08 10.16
C TYR A 585 -11.75 -28.42 8.67
N GLU A 586 -11.98 -29.69 8.33
CA GLU A 586 -12.25 -30.06 6.93
C GLU A 586 -13.49 -29.37 6.37
N ASP A 587 -14.54 -29.25 7.18
CA ASP A 587 -15.78 -28.59 6.79
C ASP A 587 -15.62 -27.06 6.73
N LEU A 588 -14.90 -26.47 7.68
CA LEU A 588 -14.66 -25.02 7.76
C LEU A 588 -13.83 -24.50 6.59
N TYR A 589 -12.80 -25.24 6.17
CA TYR A 589 -11.87 -24.83 5.12
C TYR A 589 -12.12 -25.52 3.77
N HIS A 590 -13.18 -26.32 3.67
CA HIS A 590 -13.57 -27.01 2.44
C HIS A 590 -12.43 -27.82 1.81
N GLY A 591 -11.63 -28.48 2.65
CA GLY A 591 -10.44 -29.23 2.27
C GLY A 591 -10.32 -30.50 3.09
N LYS A 592 -9.83 -31.59 2.49
CA LYS A 592 -9.63 -32.84 3.21
C LYS A 592 -8.18 -33.02 3.57
N PHE A 593 -7.94 -33.40 4.82
CA PHE A 593 -6.61 -33.82 5.29
C PHE A 593 -6.65 -35.17 6.00
N THR A 594 -7.83 -35.80 6.07
CA THR A 594 -8.01 -37.15 6.58
C THR A 594 -8.53 -38.11 5.51
N GLU A 595 -8.10 -39.36 5.59
CA GLU A 595 -8.61 -40.49 4.81
C GLU A 595 -8.76 -41.70 5.74
N ASN A 596 -9.96 -42.30 5.76
CA ASN A 596 -10.29 -43.41 6.65
C ASN A 596 -10.03 -43.13 8.15
N GLY A 597 -10.22 -41.87 8.58
CA GLY A 597 -9.97 -41.44 9.96
C GLY A 597 -8.49 -41.30 10.32
N GLN A 598 -7.59 -41.32 9.34
CA GLN A 598 -6.16 -41.07 9.53
C GLN A 598 -5.74 -39.79 8.81
N ILE A 599 -4.77 -39.07 9.38
CA ILE A 599 -4.15 -37.93 8.69
C ILE A 599 -3.45 -38.43 7.41
N MET A 600 -3.72 -37.81 6.27
CA MET A 600 -3.09 -38.12 5.00
C MET A 600 -1.62 -37.65 4.97
N PRO A 601 -0.75 -38.23 4.12
CA PRO A 601 0.52 -37.60 3.77
C PRO A 601 0.33 -36.18 3.23
N ILE A 602 1.15 -35.23 3.67
CA ILE A 602 1.04 -33.79 3.31
C ILE A 602 1.09 -33.58 1.78
N ASP A 603 1.89 -34.37 1.07
CA ASP A 603 2.03 -34.34 -0.39
C ASP A 603 0.78 -34.83 -1.14
N LYS A 604 -0.17 -35.47 -0.44
CA LYS A 604 -1.47 -35.88 -0.97
C LYS A 604 -2.61 -34.92 -0.62
N MET A 605 -2.34 -33.92 0.22
CA MET A 605 -3.32 -32.88 0.54
C MET A 605 -3.33 -31.83 -0.58
N ASP A 606 -4.52 -31.38 -0.98
CA ASP A 606 -4.66 -30.17 -1.80
C ASP A 606 -4.45 -28.90 -0.94
N ALA A 607 -4.50 -27.71 -1.55
CA ALA A 607 -4.26 -26.45 -0.83
C ALA A 607 -5.22 -26.27 0.36
N ASN A 608 -6.52 -26.48 0.14
CA ASN A 608 -7.54 -26.39 1.20
C ASN A 608 -7.31 -27.46 2.28
N GLY A 609 -6.88 -28.67 1.91
CA GLY A 609 -6.53 -29.74 2.84
C GLY A 609 -5.34 -29.36 3.72
N LYS A 610 -4.29 -28.80 3.14
CA LYS A 610 -3.13 -28.28 3.89
C LYS A 610 -3.54 -27.14 4.83
N LEU A 611 -4.41 -26.23 4.38
CA LEU A 611 -4.96 -25.16 5.21
C LEU A 611 -5.77 -25.71 6.40
N ALA A 612 -6.70 -26.62 6.12
CA ALA A 612 -7.50 -27.29 7.14
C ALA A 612 -6.62 -28.01 8.16
N TYR A 613 -5.58 -28.71 7.68
CA TYR A 613 -4.62 -29.40 8.54
C TYR A 613 -3.81 -28.43 9.40
N GLN A 614 -3.33 -27.33 8.82
CA GLN A 614 -2.62 -26.27 9.53
C GLN A 614 -3.47 -25.72 10.67
N HIS A 615 -4.74 -25.42 10.44
CA HIS A 615 -5.64 -24.90 11.47
C HIS A 615 -6.02 -25.95 12.51
N TRP A 616 -6.18 -27.22 12.12
CA TRP A 616 -6.39 -28.31 13.05
C TRP A 616 -5.20 -28.49 14.00
N LEU A 617 -3.97 -28.39 13.48
CA LEU A 617 -2.77 -28.42 14.30
C LEU A 617 -2.81 -27.31 15.37
N GLN A 618 -3.40 -26.15 15.10
CA GLN A 618 -3.55 -25.03 16.03
C GLN A 618 -4.69 -25.18 17.05
N ASP A 619 -5.51 -26.24 16.97
CA ASP A 619 -6.59 -26.51 17.92
C ASP A 619 -6.03 -26.62 19.36
N PRO A 620 -6.57 -25.90 20.35
CA PRO A 620 -6.07 -25.94 21.73
C PRO A 620 -5.99 -27.34 22.34
N ALA A 621 -6.89 -28.26 21.98
CA ALA A 621 -6.84 -29.65 22.42
C ALA A 621 -5.69 -30.42 21.75
N VAL A 622 -5.45 -30.20 20.46
CA VAL A 622 -4.30 -30.77 19.73
C VAL A 622 -3.00 -30.26 20.33
N GLN A 623 -2.91 -28.96 20.60
CA GLN A 623 -1.77 -28.32 21.25
C GLN A 623 -1.53 -28.91 22.65
N GLN A 624 -2.54 -28.94 23.51
CA GLN A 624 -2.43 -29.50 24.86
C GLN A 624 -1.99 -30.97 24.87
N ALA A 625 -2.49 -31.77 23.92
CA ALA A 625 -2.16 -33.18 23.79
C ALA A 625 -0.71 -33.41 23.36
N THR A 626 -0.20 -32.56 22.47
CA THR A 626 1.11 -32.72 21.85
C THR A 626 2.23 -32.07 22.65
N TRP A 627 1.95 -30.95 23.32
CA TRP A 627 2.96 -30.11 23.94
C TRP A 627 3.69 -30.75 25.13
N ASN A 628 2.95 -31.48 25.97
CA ASN A 628 3.51 -32.16 27.15
C ASN A 628 4.54 -33.24 26.77
N GLU A 629 4.34 -33.89 25.62
CA GLU A 629 5.25 -34.92 25.11
C GLU A 629 6.37 -34.30 24.26
N PHE A 630 6.09 -33.20 23.53
CA PHE A 630 7.09 -32.42 22.81
C PHE A 630 8.18 -31.88 23.73
N GLN A 631 7.82 -31.32 24.89
CA GLN A 631 8.81 -30.86 25.87
C GLN A 631 9.62 -32.01 26.48
N SER A 632 9.03 -33.19 26.67
CA SER A 632 9.73 -34.33 27.29
C SER A 632 10.73 -35.01 26.37
N ASP A 633 10.42 -35.06 25.07
CA ASP A 633 11.21 -35.78 24.07
C ASP A 633 12.36 -34.92 23.49
N THR A 634 12.15 -33.60 23.34
CA THR A 634 13.16 -32.70 22.75
C THR A 634 14.16 -32.15 23.77
N TYR A 635 13.74 -31.82 24.99
CA TYR A 635 14.58 -31.05 25.93
C TYR A 635 15.12 -31.85 27.13
N GLY A 636 14.74 -33.12 27.25
CA GLY A 636 14.94 -33.87 28.48
C GLY A 636 14.20 -33.23 29.66
N LYS A 637 14.01 -33.98 30.74
CA LYS A 637 13.27 -33.49 31.92
C LYS A 637 14.03 -32.39 32.69
N SER A 638 14.09 -31.15 32.19
CA SER A 638 14.32 -29.93 32.99
C SER A 638 14.50 -28.67 32.14
N HIS A 639 13.48 -28.15 31.48
CA HIS A 639 13.40 -26.72 31.16
C HIS A 639 12.01 -26.21 31.58
N THR A 640 11.83 -26.02 32.89
CA THR A 640 10.78 -25.13 33.40
C THR A 640 11.13 -23.70 32.99
N PRO A 641 10.29 -23.00 32.22
CA PRO A 641 10.44 -21.57 32.01
C PRO A 641 10.19 -20.88 33.36
N ASN A 642 11.14 -20.08 33.82
CA ASN A 642 10.88 -19.08 34.86
C ASN A 642 10.42 -17.78 34.22
#